data_AF-A0A957W9U2-F1
#
_entry.id   AF-A0A957W9U2-F1
#
_cell.length_a   1.000
_cell.length_b   1.000
_cell.length_c   1.000
_cell.angle_alpha   90.00
_cell.angle_beta   90.00
_cell.angle_gamma   90.00
#
_symmetry.space_group_name_H-M   'P 1'
#
loop_
_entity.id
_entity.type
_entity.pdbx_description
1 polymer ?
#
loop_
_entity_poly.entity_id
_entity_poly.type
_entity_poly.pdbx_seq_one_letter_code
_entity_poly.pdbx_strand_id
1 'polypeptide(L)'
;ASIAAITGITVPPFSNAIPSTGGSRPVLGNSFVGVRIQANNTLSGFDIGNTPFGGAGIANLPQNVSFGALTISDMAIGGAGRAILLLGDGTLDVTLDSVNSSADANGLGFLGTTGVIDGKFTVTGATTIDDTDNIGINIFNSSATYDFGNTSITNVGVNQAVNITSSPSGSFTFDALTITTDNGPGLFANGGAVNVTGSANTVNATNGPAVSLTNTTIGTSGITFRSVSAINAANGIVLNNTGSGSFSVTGVGVTAGSGGTIQNISGSGVNLISAQNVSLANMNLTNTAQSPAVATGSATCDDEDSGTNTGCNAAVYMHNTTNTTLVGLIINDSNQHGLNGNNVNGLTVQNTTVDNIGDGSLENGLAFINLLGSVVFSNLDVNGSATRNALIENNTGTANITVNNGSSFNNTTLGALGEDGFHFVASGNANATLTIEESNFIQNDAAQLKVHAEENSIVTVTIDDNAIEGDPNEVGNSGIDLAVRDSAQLNYVVTNNTLQPIRIHGINLFAFGGGSANGRINGNTIDETNQGSAIRVVAEVTTSSNPSIITEINNNIISNSGGGGLLGALHLEARTGASTGVANIQATVDNNSVALNAGSSDNAGAHYEIYNSDGHTVCANFTNNAASGTASFGDTFYIGNPVSGSGLGAGTVQLQGFTSNVQTTWTNNGNAGTTFNEGTNPVAGICSAVAAMPSTIELAQADDSAPAGESLAALTTLVEPLDDSRQSMAESHQRTVDSGQSVAQDDSFTTKDSQLPIHNFSSKPAGLASPLRVGETIPVNIGDMEAGQSVTIIYRATINPPPTPLSNDQVCNQGTVTAAGGINVLTDDPDLGGGADPTCTVVDVPTAGSLTLVKEAEPADGTDFAFNSNILGGNNFTLDDEPSQTDTISQSITFTHISVGSYVITETLPGDWVLTGATCTGGSDSGSLSGETLTVSLGEGEDVVCTFTNGFNPAPDSSFIYLPFIVKD
;
A
#
# COMPACT_ATOMS: atom_id res chain seq x y z
N ALA A 1 -52.89 17.08 -28.96
CA ALA A 1 -53.80 18.00 -29.68
C ALA A 1 -54.18 17.35 -31.02
N SER A 2 -55.36 17.56 -31.62
CA SER A 2 -55.63 16.97 -32.96
C SER A 2 -54.61 17.50 -33.98
N ILE A 3 -54.21 16.71 -34.98
CA ILE A 3 -53.32 17.20 -36.06
C ILE A 3 -53.87 18.51 -36.67
N ALA A 4 -55.19 18.64 -36.83
CA ALA A 4 -55.83 19.89 -37.28
C ALA A 4 -55.50 21.11 -36.39
N ALA A 5 -55.45 20.91 -35.07
CA ALA A 5 -55.13 21.96 -34.11
C ALA A 5 -53.63 22.31 -34.08
N ILE A 6 -52.75 21.33 -34.33
CA ILE A 6 -51.29 21.54 -34.38
C ILE A 6 -50.88 22.20 -35.70
N THR A 7 -51.51 21.80 -36.80
CA THR A 7 -51.15 22.24 -38.16
C THR A 7 -51.95 23.47 -38.63
N GLY A 8 -52.96 23.89 -37.87
CA GLY A 8 -53.89 24.94 -38.28
C GLY A 8 -54.78 24.54 -39.47
N ILE A 9 -54.82 23.26 -39.85
CA ILE A 9 -55.64 22.78 -40.97
C ILE A 9 -57.12 22.78 -40.56
N THR A 10 -57.93 23.56 -41.28
CA THR A 10 -59.39 23.48 -41.18
C THR A 10 -59.91 22.35 -42.06
N VAL A 11 -60.43 21.29 -41.44
CA VAL A 11 -60.92 20.12 -42.18
C VAL A 11 -62.32 20.41 -42.74
N PRO A 12 -62.58 20.17 -44.05
CA PRO A 12 -63.90 20.40 -44.64
C PRO A 12 -65.01 19.59 -43.94
N PRO A 13 -66.26 20.09 -43.91
CA PRO A 13 -67.40 19.34 -43.38
C PRO A 13 -67.50 17.95 -44.02
N PHE A 14 -67.78 16.92 -43.21
CA PHE A 14 -67.89 15.51 -43.62
C PHE A 14 -66.58 14.79 -43.99
N SER A 15 -65.43 15.42 -43.75
CA SER A 15 -64.15 14.71 -43.86
C SER A 15 -64.00 13.67 -42.75
N ASN A 16 -63.27 12.58 -43.03
CA ASN A 16 -62.85 11.63 -42.00
C ASN A 16 -62.05 12.37 -40.91
N ALA A 17 -62.21 11.95 -39.65
CA ALA A 17 -61.44 12.50 -38.54
C ALA A 17 -59.93 12.32 -38.80
N ILE A 18 -59.16 13.39 -38.68
CA ILE A 18 -57.70 13.32 -38.75
C ILE A 18 -57.20 12.61 -37.46
N PRO A 19 -56.19 11.72 -37.55
CA PRO A 19 -55.66 11.01 -36.38
C PRO A 19 -55.34 11.95 -35.20
N SER A 20 -55.63 11.49 -33.99
CA SER A 20 -55.25 12.16 -32.75
C SER A 20 -53.73 12.06 -32.53
N THR A 21 -53.07 13.12 -32.05
CA THR A 21 -51.68 13.00 -31.55
C THR A 21 -51.63 12.47 -30.12
N GLY A 22 -50.51 11.86 -29.74
CA GLY A 22 -50.31 11.25 -28.42
C GLY A 22 -50.75 9.78 -28.31
N GLY A 23 -50.94 9.08 -29.44
CA GLY A 23 -51.11 7.62 -29.44
C GLY A 23 -49.77 6.89 -29.30
N SER A 24 -49.80 5.60 -28.95
CA SER A 24 -48.61 4.74 -28.98
C SER A 24 -48.03 4.68 -30.40
N ARG A 25 -46.69 4.69 -30.52
CA ARG A 25 -46.02 4.52 -31.82
C ARG A 25 -46.44 3.19 -32.48
N PRO A 26 -46.60 3.15 -33.81
CA PRO A 26 -46.79 1.89 -34.51
C PRO A 26 -45.62 0.95 -34.24
N VAL A 27 -45.91 -0.33 -33.96
CA VAL A 27 -44.89 -1.36 -33.74
C VAL A 27 -44.78 -2.23 -34.99
N LEU A 28 -43.60 -2.27 -35.61
CA LEU A 28 -43.28 -3.18 -36.70
C LEU A 28 -42.98 -4.57 -36.13
N GLY A 29 -43.78 -5.56 -36.53
CA GLY A 29 -43.48 -6.99 -36.33
C GLY A 29 -42.87 -7.58 -37.60
N ASN A 30 -41.76 -8.29 -37.48
CA ASN A 30 -40.98 -8.80 -38.61
C ASN A 30 -40.71 -10.31 -38.50
N SER A 31 -40.49 -10.95 -39.65
CA SER A 31 -40.13 -12.37 -39.73
C SER A 31 -38.63 -12.63 -39.87
N PHE A 32 -37.81 -11.58 -40.10
CA PHE A 32 -36.35 -11.68 -40.15
C PHE A 32 -35.65 -10.33 -39.91
N VAL A 33 -35.62 -9.43 -40.92
CA VAL A 33 -35.10 -8.06 -40.77
C VAL A 33 -36.26 -7.07 -40.68
N GLY A 34 -36.26 -6.20 -39.68
CA GLY A 34 -37.31 -5.18 -39.49
C GLY A 34 -37.25 -4.11 -40.57
N VAL A 35 -36.10 -3.43 -40.66
CA VAL A 35 -35.80 -2.43 -41.69
C VAL A 35 -34.44 -2.76 -42.30
N ARG A 36 -34.43 -3.11 -43.59
CA ARG A 36 -33.19 -3.19 -44.37
C ARG A 36 -32.89 -1.81 -44.94
N ILE A 37 -31.81 -1.19 -44.46
CA ILE A 37 -31.39 0.14 -44.91
C ILE A 37 -30.39 0.03 -46.07
N GLN A 38 -30.33 1.11 -46.85
CA GLN A 38 -29.33 1.37 -47.89
C GLN A 38 -28.62 2.71 -47.59
N ALA A 39 -28.04 3.38 -48.58
CA ALA A 39 -27.43 4.69 -48.37
C ALA A 39 -28.46 5.78 -48.00
N ASN A 40 -28.15 6.65 -47.05
CA ASN A 40 -28.85 7.92 -46.79
C ASN A 40 -30.31 7.74 -46.32
N ASN A 41 -30.54 6.91 -45.30
CA ASN A 41 -31.88 6.64 -44.77
C ASN A 41 -32.19 7.49 -43.53
N THR A 42 -33.46 7.90 -43.41
CA THR A 42 -34.02 8.57 -42.22
C THR A 42 -35.20 7.76 -41.70
N LEU A 43 -35.14 7.33 -40.45
CA LEU A 43 -36.20 6.55 -39.79
C LEU A 43 -36.73 7.33 -38.58
N SER A 44 -38.05 7.46 -38.45
CA SER A 44 -38.64 8.15 -37.30
C SER A 44 -40.11 7.78 -37.07
N GLY A 45 -40.52 7.80 -35.79
CA GLY A 45 -41.93 7.75 -35.38
C GLY A 45 -42.56 6.36 -35.32
N PHE A 46 -41.78 5.29 -35.27
CA PHE A 46 -42.25 3.92 -35.12
C PHE A 46 -41.28 3.08 -34.26
N ASP A 47 -41.81 2.03 -33.63
CA ASP A 47 -41.01 1.06 -32.87
C ASP A 47 -40.84 -0.24 -33.67
N ILE A 48 -39.78 -1.00 -33.38
CA ILE A 48 -39.60 -2.37 -33.87
C ILE A 48 -39.80 -3.30 -32.68
N GLY A 49 -40.76 -4.23 -32.75
CA GLY A 49 -41.19 -5.01 -31.57
C GLY A 49 -40.98 -6.52 -31.61
N ASN A 50 -40.59 -7.11 -32.75
CA ASN A 50 -40.24 -8.54 -32.79
C ASN A 50 -39.18 -8.85 -33.85
N THR A 51 -37.91 -8.74 -33.47
CA THR A 51 -36.81 -9.38 -34.20
C THR A 51 -36.78 -10.86 -33.82
N PRO A 52 -37.04 -11.81 -34.74
CA PRO A 52 -36.88 -13.22 -34.42
C PRO A 52 -35.39 -13.59 -34.33
N PHE A 53 -35.11 -14.71 -33.67
CA PHE A 53 -33.78 -15.34 -33.57
C PHE A 53 -33.03 -15.36 -34.92
N GLY A 54 -31.75 -14.99 -34.93
CA GLY A 54 -30.94 -14.84 -36.13
C GLY A 54 -31.28 -13.65 -37.04
N GLY A 55 -32.28 -12.83 -36.69
CA GLY A 55 -32.74 -11.63 -37.41
C GLY A 55 -32.01 -10.34 -36.99
N ALA A 56 -32.50 -9.19 -37.47
CA ALA A 56 -32.02 -7.87 -37.03
C ALA A 56 -33.14 -6.82 -37.12
N GLY A 57 -33.21 -5.89 -36.16
CA GLY A 57 -34.17 -4.78 -36.19
C GLY A 57 -33.87 -3.88 -37.37
N ILE A 58 -32.67 -3.32 -37.38
CA ILE A 58 -32.14 -2.54 -38.49
C ILE A 58 -30.88 -3.23 -39.00
N ALA A 59 -30.77 -3.42 -40.32
CA ALA A 59 -29.55 -3.96 -40.91
C ALA A 59 -29.22 -3.35 -42.27
N ASN A 60 -27.92 -3.14 -42.52
CA ASN A 60 -27.44 -2.85 -43.87
C ASN A 60 -26.86 -4.15 -44.47
N LEU A 61 -27.46 -4.62 -45.56
CA LEU A 61 -27.09 -5.87 -46.23
C LEU A 61 -27.06 -5.63 -47.75
N PRO A 62 -26.08 -6.20 -48.48
CA PRO A 62 -25.00 -7.11 -48.03
C PRO A 62 -23.83 -6.40 -47.30
N GLN A 63 -22.89 -7.19 -46.75
CA GLN A 63 -21.65 -6.70 -46.12
C GLN A 63 -20.82 -5.84 -47.08
N ASN A 64 -20.01 -4.92 -46.53
CA ASN A 64 -19.10 -4.01 -47.25
C ASN A 64 -19.79 -3.01 -48.18
N VAL A 65 -21.04 -2.66 -47.87
CA VAL A 65 -21.77 -1.59 -48.56
C VAL A 65 -21.94 -0.43 -47.60
N SER A 66 -21.50 0.77 -47.99
CA SER A 66 -21.71 1.96 -47.17
C SER A 66 -23.21 2.25 -47.00
N PHE A 67 -23.62 2.56 -45.76
CA PHE A 67 -24.98 3.02 -45.45
C PHE A 67 -25.14 4.54 -45.58
N GLY A 68 -24.10 5.27 -46.00
CA GLY A 68 -24.14 6.73 -46.12
C GLY A 68 -24.50 7.39 -44.78
N ALA A 69 -25.37 8.40 -44.80
CA ALA A 69 -25.95 8.96 -43.59
C ALA A 69 -27.11 8.09 -43.08
N LEU A 70 -27.12 7.74 -41.80
CA LEU A 70 -28.26 7.11 -41.13
C LEU A 70 -28.77 8.02 -40.02
N THR A 71 -29.96 8.57 -40.21
CA THR A 71 -30.63 9.39 -39.19
C THR A 71 -31.78 8.61 -38.56
N ILE A 72 -31.80 8.52 -37.23
CA ILE A 72 -32.88 7.88 -36.48
C ILE A 72 -33.32 8.79 -35.33
N SER A 73 -34.62 8.99 -35.17
CA SER A 73 -35.21 9.76 -34.07
C SER A 73 -36.58 9.20 -33.68
N ASP A 74 -37.00 9.34 -32.42
CA ASP A 74 -38.31 8.91 -31.93
C ASP A 74 -38.60 7.41 -32.20
N MET A 75 -37.66 6.51 -31.87
CA MET A 75 -37.83 5.06 -32.06
C MET A 75 -37.30 4.24 -30.88
N ALA A 76 -37.96 3.12 -30.57
CA ALA A 76 -37.45 2.04 -29.73
C ALA A 76 -37.33 0.72 -30.52
N ILE A 77 -36.37 -0.12 -30.14
CA ILE A 77 -36.15 -1.43 -30.75
C ILE A 77 -36.22 -2.52 -29.66
N GLY A 78 -37.03 -3.55 -29.90
CA GLY A 78 -37.23 -4.69 -29.01
C GLY A 78 -37.38 -6.00 -29.79
N GLY A 79 -36.79 -7.09 -29.28
CA GLY A 79 -37.05 -8.44 -29.76
C GLY A 79 -35.98 -9.47 -29.42
N ALA A 80 -36.13 -10.69 -29.94
CA ALA A 80 -35.25 -11.84 -29.69
C ALA A 80 -34.10 -12.02 -30.70
N GLY A 81 -33.91 -11.05 -31.59
CA GLY A 81 -32.78 -10.97 -32.51
C GLY A 81 -32.03 -9.67 -32.30
N ARG A 82 -30.99 -9.45 -33.11
CA ARG A 82 -30.12 -8.28 -33.03
C ARG A 82 -30.94 -6.98 -33.14
N ALA A 83 -30.63 -5.96 -32.37
CA ALA A 83 -31.30 -4.67 -32.49
C ALA A 83 -30.82 -3.93 -33.75
N ILE A 84 -29.50 -3.79 -33.91
CA ILE A 84 -28.86 -3.14 -35.06
C ILE A 84 -27.70 -4.00 -35.54
N LEU A 85 -27.58 -4.17 -36.86
CA LEU A 85 -26.42 -4.79 -37.50
C LEU A 85 -25.98 -3.98 -38.72
N LEU A 86 -24.95 -3.15 -38.54
CA LEU A 86 -24.29 -2.42 -39.61
C LEU A 86 -22.98 -3.12 -39.97
N LEU A 87 -22.81 -3.41 -41.25
CA LEU A 87 -21.72 -4.18 -41.86
C LEU A 87 -21.03 -3.35 -42.97
N GLY A 88 -20.88 -2.04 -42.76
CA GLY A 88 -20.33 -1.10 -43.73
C GLY A 88 -20.11 0.28 -43.13
N ASP A 89 -19.49 1.16 -43.92
CA ASP A 89 -19.06 2.49 -43.49
C ASP A 89 -20.20 3.52 -43.61
N GLY A 90 -20.17 4.59 -42.80
CA GLY A 90 -21.16 5.66 -42.90
C GLY A 90 -21.17 6.59 -41.69
N THR A 91 -22.08 7.56 -41.68
CA THR A 91 -22.23 8.54 -40.61
C THR A 91 -23.55 8.33 -39.88
N LEU A 92 -23.49 8.20 -38.57
CA LEU A 92 -24.64 8.04 -37.67
C LEU A 92 -25.11 9.40 -37.18
N ASP A 93 -26.42 9.59 -37.17
CA ASP A 93 -27.14 10.59 -36.38
C ASP A 93 -28.35 9.89 -35.76
N VAL A 94 -28.06 9.01 -34.81
CA VAL A 94 -29.02 8.04 -34.27
C VAL A 94 -29.32 8.37 -32.83
N THR A 95 -30.60 8.62 -32.53
CA THR A 95 -31.14 8.68 -31.18
C THR A 95 -32.29 7.69 -31.04
N LEU A 96 -32.17 6.77 -30.09
CA LEU A 96 -33.19 5.79 -29.72
C LEU A 96 -33.71 6.06 -28.30
N ASP A 97 -34.97 5.73 -28.07
CA ASP A 97 -35.58 5.81 -26.75
C ASP A 97 -35.15 4.61 -25.88
N SER A 98 -35.06 3.42 -26.47
CA SER A 98 -34.60 2.22 -25.77
C SER A 98 -34.19 1.13 -26.75
N VAL A 99 -33.30 0.25 -26.30
CA VAL A 99 -32.89 -0.96 -26.99
C VAL A 99 -33.13 -2.17 -26.09
N ASN A 100 -33.81 -3.19 -26.61
CA ASN A 100 -33.95 -4.49 -25.98
C ASN A 100 -33.65 -5.59 -27.02
N SER A 101 -32.69 -6.46 -26.74
CA SER A 101 -32.29 -7.54 -27.64
C SER A 101 -32.01 -8.80 -26.83
N SER A 102 -32.72 -9.90 -27.08
CA SER A 102 -32.37 -11.22 -26.53
C SER A 102 -31.77 -12.15 -27.59
N ALA A 103 -30.79 -11.63 -28.34
CA ALA A 103 -30.28 -12.24 -29.57
C ALA A 103 -29.36 -13.45 -29.33
N ASP A 104 -29.12 -14.23 -30.38
CA ASP A 104 -28.12 -15.31 -30.47
C ASP A 104 -26.81 -14.88 -31.16
N ALA A 105 -26.66 -13.58 -31.37
CA ALA A 105 -25.57 -12.95 -32.08
C ALA A 105 -25.52 -11.47 -31.71
N ASN A 106 -24.44 -10.77 -32.10
CA ASN A 106 -24.23 -9.31 -31.95
C ASN A 106 -25.50 -8.49 -31.63
N GLY A 107 -25.85 -8.35 -30.36
CA GLY A 107 -27.05 -7.63 -29.92
C GLY A 107 -27.11 -6.23 -30.54
N LEU A 108 -25.99 -5.52 -30.48
CA LEU A 108 -25.67 -4.34 -31.29
C LEU A 108 -24.36 -4.55 -32.05
N GLY A 109 -24.40 -4.46 -33.39
CA GLY A 109 -23.22 -4.59 -34.24
C GLY A 109 -22.98 -3.35 -35.10
N PHE A 110 -21.84 -2.72 -34.91
CA PHE A 110 -21.35 -1.58 -35.70
C PHE A 110 -19.98 -1.93 -36.29
N LEU A 111 -19.98 -2.58 -37.44
CA LEU A 111 -18.79 -3.18 -38.03
C LEU A 111 -18.38 -2.41 -39.29
N GLY A 112 -17.52 -1.40 -39.10
CA GLY A 112 -16.87 -0.67 -40.17
C GLY A 112 -15.95 -1.56 -41.01
N THR A 113 -15.59 -1.12 -42.21
CA THR A 113 -14.89 -1.92 -43.21
C THR A 113 -13.59 -1.26 -43.62
N THR A 114 -13.47 -0.69 -44.83
CA THR A 114 -12.26 0.02 -45.28
C THR A 114 -12.25 1.49 -44.90
N GLY A 115 -13.43 2.11 -44.77
CA GLY A 115 -13.62 3.42 -44.12
C GLY A 115 -13.96 3.24 -42.63
N VAL A 116 -14.50 4.28 -42.00
CA VAL A 116 -14.93 4.24 -40.59
C VAL A 116 -16.44 4.44 -40.48
N ILE A 117 -17.02 3.96 -39.38
CA ILE A 117 -18.30 4.48 -38.90
C ILE A 117 -18.04 5.77 -38.12
N ASP A 118 -18.72 6.85 -38.44
CA ASP A 118 -18.55 8.17 -37.81
C ASP A 118 -19.88 8.74 -37.30
N GLY A 119 -19.84 9.90 -36.63
CA GLY A 119 -21.03 10.60 -36.16
C GLY A 119 -21.43 10.23 -34.73
N LYS A 120 -22.74 10.10 -34.46
CA LYS A 120 -23.30 9.92 -33.11
C LYS A 120 -24.36 8.83 -33.05
N PHE A 121 -24.27 7.99 -32.02
CA PHE A 121 -25.28 7.03 -31.60
C PHE A 121 -25.63 7.27 -30.13
N THR A 122 -26.91 7.42 -29.82
CA THR A 122 -27.39 7.65 -28.45
C THR A 122 -28.62 6.81 -28.14
N VAL A 123 -28.66 6.21 -26.95
CA VAL A 123 -29.85 5.64 -26.34
C VAL A 123 -30.21 6.48 -25.11
N THR A 124 -31.39 7.08 -25.10
CA THR A 124 -31.83 7.99 -24.02
C THR A 124 -32.48 7.28 -22.83
N GLY A 125 -32.98 6.07 -23.04
CA GLY A 125 -33.51 5.19 -22.00
C GLY A 125 -32.59 3.99 -21.75
N ALA A 126 -33.16 2.80 -21.60
CA ALA A 126 -32.41 1.60 -21.28
C ALA A 126 -31.87 0.89 -22.55
N THR A 127 -30.65 0.37 -22.44
CA THR A 127 -30.06 -0.62 -23.35
C THR A 127 -29.99 -1.96 -22.61
N THR A 128 -30.85 -2.91 -22.97
CA THR A 128 -30.87 -4.27 -22.41
C THR A 128 -30.51 -5.27 -23.48
N ILE A 129 -29.45 -6.03 -23.24
CA ILE A 129 -28.99 -7.09 -24.13
C ILE A 129 -28.89 -8.38 -23.32
N ASP A 130 -29.59 -9.40 -23.78
CA ASP A 130 -29.58 -10.75 -23.23
C ASP A 130 -29.09 -11.69 -24.33
N ASP A 131 -27.76 -11.74 -24.55
CA ASP A 131 -27.18 -12.40 -25.73
C ASP A 131 -26.66 -13.78 -25.36
N THR A 132 -27.35 -14.86 -25.74
CA THR A 132 -27.01 -16.20 -25.25
C THR A 132 -25.83 -16.87 -25.97
N ASP A 133 -25.36 -16.35 -27.10
CA ASP A 133 -24.51 -17.15 -28.01
C ASP A 133 -23.31 -16.40 -28.63
N ASN A 134 -23.19 -15.06 -28.53
CA ASN A 134 -22.03 -14.35 -29.11
C ASN A 134 -21.52 -13.10 -28.35
N ILE A 135 -21.65 -11.88 -28.90
CA ILE A 135 -21.08 -10.62 -28.38
C ILE A 135 -22.24 -9.64 -28.15
N GLY A 136 -22.41 -9.09 -26.96
CA GLY A 136 -23.51 -8.15 -26.70
C GLY A 136 -23.43 -6.89 -27.56
N ILE A 137 -22.36 -6.09 -27.37
CA ILE A 137 -22.07 -4.88 -28.15
C ILE A 137 -20.75 -5.08 -28.89
N ASN A 138 -20.79 -5.03 -30.22
CA ASN A 138 -19.62 -5.22 -31.06
C ASN A 138 -19.37 -3.98 -31.93
N ILE A 139 -18.26 -3.27 -31.66
CA ILE A 139 -17.85 -2.07 -32.39
C ILE A 139 -16.46 -2.30 -32.97
N PHE A 140 -16.38 -2.14 -34.29
CA PHE A 140 -15.14 -2.32 -35.04
C PHE A 140 -14.97 -1.19 -36.04
N ASN A 141 -13.75 -0.61 -36.05
CA ASN A 141 -13.35 0.42 -37.01
C ASN A 141 -14.31 1.64 -37.04
N SER A 142 -14.48 2.27 -35.87
CA SER A 142 -15.37 3.42 -35.69
C SER A 142 -14.64 4.61 -35.06
N SER A 143 -14.98 5.82 -35.52
CA SER A 143 -14.64 7.11 -34.89
C SER A 143 -15.85 7.78 -34.25
N ALA A 144 -17.03 7.17 -34.32
CA ALA A 144 -18.26 7.75 -33.80
C ALA A 144 -18.25 7.88 -32.27
N THR A 145 -19.09 8.79 -31.78
CA THR A 145 -19.44 8.88 -30.37
C THR A 145 -20.65 7.99 -30.09
N TYR A 146 -20.49 7.04 -29.18
CA TYR A 146 -21.54 6.15 -28.71
C TYR A 146 -21.89 6.47 -27.26
N ASP A 147 -23.18 6.63 -27.02
CA ASP A 147 -23.77 6.76 -25.70
C ASP A 147 -24.88 5.71 -25.58
N PHE A 148 -24.65 4.70 -24.76
CA PHE A 148 -25.58 3.59 -24.58
C PHE A 148 -26.57 3.83 -23.42
N GLY A 149 -26.48 4.97 -22.72
CA GLY A 149 -27.26 5.24 -21.52
C GLY A 149 -27.10 4.13 -20.49
N ASN A 150 -28.21 3.80 -19.80
CA ASN A 150 -28.23 2.73 -18.81
C ASN A 150 -28.20 1.35 -19.50
N THR A 151 -27.09 0.63 -19.33
CA THR A 151 -26.79 -0.60 -20.08
C THR A 151 -26.74 -1.83 -19.19
N SER A 152 -27.46 -2.87 -19.56
CA SER A 152 -27.42 -4.20 -18.94
C SER A 152 -27.16 -5.25 -20.02
N ILE A 153 -26.11 -6.06 -19.83
CA ILE A 153 -25.74 -7.16 -20.73
C ILE A 153 -25.65 -8.46 -19.92
N THR A 154 -26.48 -9.46 -20.24
CA THR A 154 -26.55 -10.74 -19.52
C THR A 154 -26.40 -11.94 -20.46
N ASN A 155 -26.07 -13.11 -19.86
CA ASN A 155 -26.01 -14.43 -20.50
C ASN A 155 -25.07 -14.55 -21.69
N VAL A 156 -24.04 -13.70 -21.77
CA VAL A 156 -23.07 -13.72 -22.88
C VAL A 156 -22.37 -15.06 -22.92
N GLY A 157 -22.47 -15.72 -24.09
CA GLY A 157 -21.91 -17.02 -24.42
C GLY A 157 -20.38 -17.02 -24.41
N VAL A 158 -19.68 -17.43 -25.47
CA VAL A 158 -18.21 -17.63 -25.42
C VAL A 158 -17.36 -16.38 -25.68
N ASN A 159 -17.95 -15.26 -26.10
CA ASN A 159 -17.22 -14.06 -26.53
C ASN A 159 -17.48 -12.85 -25.59
N GLN A 160 -17.01 -11.66 -25.96
CA GLN A 160 -17.03 -10.49 -25.09
C GLN A 160 -18.46 -9.93 -24.91
N ALA A 161 -18.82 -9.45 -23.72
CA ALA A 161 -20.07 -8.70 -23.55
C ALA A 161 -20.04 -7.36 -24.29
N VAL A 162 -18.93 -6.63 -24.17
CA VAL A 162 -18.62 -5.42 -24.94
C VAL A 162 -17.27 -5.62 -25.61
N ASN A 163 -17.25 -5.49 -26.94
CA ASN A 163 -16.05 -5.55 -27.76
C ASN A 163 -15.87 -4.25 -28.53
N ILE A 164 -14.82 -3.50 -28.22
CA ILE A 164 -14.43 -2.27 -28.92
C ILE A 164 -13.03 -2.48 -29.50
N THR A 165 -12.91 -2.51 -30.82
CA THR A 165 -11.62 -2.79 -31.47
C THR A 165 -11.38 -1.90 -32.68
N SER A 166 -10.11 -1.64 -32.97
CA SER A 166 -9.67 -0.84 -34.13
C SER A 166 -10.35 0.54 -34.21
N SER A 167 -10.70 1.13 -33.07
CA SER A 167 -11.52 2.35 -32.99
C SER A 167 -10.78 3.47 -32.22
N PRO A 168 -9.56 3.86 -32.62
CA PRO A 168 -8.67 4.71 -31.82
C PRO A 168 -9.22 6.12 -31.53
N SER A 169 -10.12 6.63 -32.36
CA SER A 169 -10.72 7.96 -32.24
C SER A 169 -12.17 7.94 -31.75
N GLY A 170 -12.75 6.75 -31.53
CA GLY A 170 -14.12 6.62 -31.04
C GLY A 170 -14.23 6.97 -29.55
N SER A 171 -15.44 7.37 -29.14
CA SER A 171 -15.77 7.61 -27.73
C SER A 171 -16.97 6.76 -27.34
N PHE A 172 -16.91 6.07 -26.20
CA PHE A 172 -17.89 5.09 -25.76
C PHE A 172 -18.29 5.39 -24.32
N THR A 173 -19.56 5.72 -24.11
CA THR A 173 -20.09 6.14 -22.81
C THR A 173 -21.23 5.22 -22.37
N PHE A 174 -21.18 4.85 -21.09
CA PHE A 174 -22.22 4.12 -20.39
C PHE A 174 -22.58 4.89 -19.12
N ASP A 175 -23.83 5.35 -19.00
CA ASP A 175 -24.33 6.06 -17.80
C ASP A 175 -24.51 5.14 -16.61
N ALA A 176 -24.81 3.88 -16.90
CA ALA A 176 -24.70 2.75 -15.99
C ALA A 176 -24.36 1.50 -16.79
N LEU A 177 -23.61 0.57 -16.20
CA LEU A 177 -23.16 -0.65 -16.85
C LEU A 177 -23.26 -1.84 -15.89
N THR A 178 -24.12 -2.79 -16.23
CA THR A 178 -24.21 -4.11 -15.58
C THR A 178 -23.88 -5.18 -16.61
N ILE A 179 -22.85 -5.98 -16.36
CA ILE A 179 -22.44 -7.09 -17.22
C ILE A 179 -22.44 -8.40 -16.43
N THR A 180 -23.01 -9.46 -17.01
CA THR A 180 -22.83 -10.84 -16.57
C THR A 180 -22.55 -11.73 -17.78
N THR A 181 -21.41 -12.44 -17.75
CA THR A 181 -21.03 -13.41 -18.78
C THR A 181 -20.98 -14.82 -18.20
N ASP A 182 -21.53 -15.79 -18.94
CA ASP A 182 -21.45 -17.21 -18.58
C ASP A 182 -20.12 -17.81 -19.03
N ASN A 183 -19.55 -17.27 -20.12
CA ASN A 183 -18.23 -17.61 -20.62
C ASN A 183 -17.61 -16.34 -21.27
N GLY A 184 -16.28 -16.26 -21.37
CA GLY A 184 -15.61 -15.14 -22.02
C GLY A 184 -15.63 -13.78 -21.29
N PRO A 185 -15.02 -12.75 -21.90
CA PRO A 185 -14.72 -11.48 -21.24
C PRO A 185 -15.94 -10.56 -21.03
N GLY A 186 -15.87 -9.69 -20.02
CA GLY A 186 -16.86 -8.63 -19.82
C GLY A 186 -16.64 -7.43 -20.76
N LEU A 187 -16.04 -6.36 -20.23
CA LEU A 187 -15.70 -5.15 -20.99
C LEU A 187 -14.31 -5.31 -21.62
N PHE A 188 -14.26 -5.35 -22.96
CA PHE A 188 -13.03 -5.46 -23.72
C PHE A 188 -12.87 -4.28 -24.69
N ALA A 189 -11.74 -3.57 -24.60
CA ALA A 189 -11.41 -2.47 -25.50
C ALA A 189 -9.94 -2.48 -25.93
N ASN A 190 -9.73 -2.23 -27.23
CA ASN A 190 -8.42 -1.99 -27.84
C ASN A 190 -8.48 -0.78 -28.79
N GLY A 191 -8.48 0.41 -28.19
CA GLY A 191 -8.56 1.71 -28.86
C GLY A 191 -9.79 2.54 -28.43
N GLY A 192 -9.69 3.85 -28.63
CA GLY A 192 -10.75 4.81 -28.33
C GLY A 192 -10.77 5.26 -26.88
N ALA A 193 -11.74 6.09 -26.55
CA ALA A 193 -12.00 6.59 -25.20
C ALA A 193 -13.21 5.87 -24.58
N VAL A 194 -13.05 5.26 -23.41
CA VAL A 194 -14.15 4.60 -22.69
C VAL A 194 -14.46 5.36 -21.41
N ASN A 195 -15.75 5.60 -21.18
CA ASN A 195 -16.30 6.20 -19.96
C ASN A 195 -17.41 5.29 -19.41
N VAL A 196 -17.35 4.99 -18.12
CA VAL A 196 -18.41 4.28 -17.42
C VAL A 196 -18.74 5.08 -16.17
N THR A 197 -19.80 5.86 -16.26
CA THR A 197 -20.25 6.77 -15.22
C THR A 197 -21.34 6.07 -14.38
N GLY A 198 -21.69 6.64 -13.22
CA GLY A 198 -22.58 6.00 -12.25
C GLY A 198 -21.83 5.17 -11.18
N SER A 199 -22.40 5.07 -9.99
CA SER A 199 -21.73 4.46 -8.82
C SER A 199 -22.07 2.98 -8.60
N ALA A 200 -23.07 2.44 -9.30
CA ALA A 200 -23.60 1.09 -9.06
C ALA A 200 -23.19 0.07 -10.13
N ASN A 201 -22.22 0.39 -10.99
CA ASN A 201 -21.83 -0.46 -12.12
C ASN A 201 -21.20 -1.76 -11.64
N THR A 202 -21.46 -2.86 -12.35
CA THR A 202 -20.95 -4.18 -11.98
C THR A 202 -20.56 -5.00 -13.20
N VAL A 203 -19.47 -5.76 -13.09
CA VAL A 203 -19.10 -6.78 -14.07
C VAL A 203 -18.87 -8.10 -13.36
N ASN A 204 -19.51 -9.17 -13.84
CA ASN A 204 -19.26 -10.54 -13.41
C ASN A 204 -18.94 -11.41 -14.62
N ALA A 205 -17.70 -11.87 -14.75
CA ALA A 205 -17.24 -12.65 -15.88
C ALA A 205 -16.71 -14.03 -15.48
N THR A 206 -17.03 -15.04 -16.29
CA THR A 206 -16.54 -16.42 -16.10
C THR A 206 -15.73 -16.83 -17.34
N ASN A 207 -14.61 -17.52 -17.16
CA ASN A 207 -13.72 -17.98 -18.24
C ASN A 207 -13.14 -16.86 -19.13
N GLY A 208 -13.05 -15.62 -18.61
CA GLY A 208 -12.46 -14.47 -19.30
C GLY A 208 -12.29 -13.27 -18.36
N PRO A 209 -11.43 -12.29 -18.71
CA PRO A 209 -11.25 -11.09 -17.91
C PRO A 209 -12.54 -10.30 -17.80
N ALA A 210 -12.83 -9.79 -16.61
CA ALA A 210 -13.98 -8.93 -16.39
C ALA A 210 -13.80 -7.59 -17.12
N VAL A 211 -12.60 -7.00 -17.01
CA VAL A 211 -12.25 -5.76 -17.69
C VAL A 211 -10.89 -5.93 -18.34
N SER A 212 -10.79 -5.59 -19.63
CA SER A 212 -9.53 -5.56 -20.37
C SER A 212 -9.49 -4.34 -21.28
N LEU A 213 -8.68 -3.35 -20.89
CA LEU A 213 -8.46 -2.10 -21.61
C LEU A 213 -6.99 -2.03 -22.01
N THR A 214 -6.71 -2.16 -23.30
CA THR A 214 -5.35 -2.08 -23.85
C THR A 214 -5.29 -0.98 -24.89
N ASN A 215 -4.31 -0.07 -24.84
CA ASN A 215 -4.23 1.08 -25.76
C ASN A 215 -5.55 1.87 -25.86
N THR A 216 -6.30 1.90 -24.76
CA THR A 216 -7.64 2.50 -24.68
C THR A 216 -7.56 3.62 -23.68
N THR A 217 -7.89 4.83 -24.09
CA THR A 217 -7.91 5.97 -23.17
C THR A 217 -9.09 5.82 -22.23
N ILE A 218 -8.85 5.87 -20.93
CA ILE A 218 -9.93 6.12 -19.97
C ILE A 218 -10.26 7.60 -20.08
N GLY A 219 -11.51 7.92 -20.42
CA GLY A 219 -11.91 9.31 -20.61
C GLY A 219 -11.89 10.10 -19.31
N THR A 220 -12.05 11.42 -19.41
CA THR A 220 -11.93 12.34 -18.26
C THR A 220 -13.00 12.12 -17.20
N SER A 221 -14.15 11.55 -17.56
CA SER A 221 -15.20 11.15 -16.61
C SER A 221 -14.84 9.89 -15.83
N GLY A 222 -13.76 9.20 -16.20
CA GLY A 222 -13.29 7.97 -15.57
C GLY A 222 -14.14 6.74 -15.88
N ILE A 223 -13.73 5.65 -15.27
CA ILE A 223 -14.48 4.39 -15.21
C ILE A 223 -14.67 4.03 -13.75
N THR A 224 -15.92 4.03 -13.29
CA THR A 224 -16.28 3.65 -11.92
C THR A 224 -17.11 2.38 -11.91
N PHE A 225 -16.68 1.39 -11.15
CA PHE A 225 -17.43 0.20 -10.81
C PHE A 225 -17.70 0.15 -9.29
N ARG A 226 -18.87 -0.37 -8.91
CA ARG A 226 -19.08 -0.86 -7.55
C ARG A 226 -18.34 -2.16 -7.33
N SER A 227 -18.49 -3.10 -8.27
CA SER A 227 -17.84 -4.42 -8.16
C SER A 227 -17.38 -4.98 -9.50
N VAL A 228 -16.21 -5.61 -9.51
CA VAL A 228 -15.64 -6.30 -10.67
C VAL A 228 -15.22 -7.71 -10.25
N SER A 229 -15.82 -8.72 -10.87
CA SER A 229 -15.57 -10.13 -10.57
C SER A 229 -15.17 -10.92 -11.82
N ALA A 230 -14.13 -11.74 -11.71
CA ALA A 230 -13.64 -12.61 -12.77
C ALA A 230 -13.28 -13.99 -12.19
N ILE A 231 -13.75 -15.07 -12.81
CA ILE A 231 -13.48 -16.44 -12.36
C ILE A 231 -12.91 -17.27 -13.52
N ASN A 232 -11.89 -18.09 -13.25
CA ASN A 232 -11.28 -19.02 -14.22
C ASN A 232 -10.72 -18.32 -15.48
N ALA A 233 -10.08 -17.16 -15.31
CA ALA A 233 -9.57 -16.36 -16.43
C ALA A 233 -8.03 -16.33 -16.47
N ALA A 234 -7.48 -15.88 -17.60
CA ALA A 234 -6.04 -15.65 -17.69
C ALA A 234 -5.58 -14.45 -16.84
N ASN A 235 -6.39 -13.38 -16.82
CA ASN A 235 -6.26 -12.23 -15.94
C ASN A 235 -7.66 -11.81 -15.51
N GLY A 236 -7.82 -11.14 -14.37
CA GLY A 236 -9.11 -10.61 -13.92
C GLY A 236 -9.41 -9.22 -14.48
N ILE A 237 -8.53 -8.27 -14.17
CA ILE A 237 -8.54 -6.88 -14.67
C ILE A 237 -7.23 -6.62 -15.42
N VAL A 238 -7.31 -6.03 -16.61
CA VAL A 238 -6.14 -5.62 -17.39
C VAL A 238 -6.27 -4.16 -17.78
N LEU A 239 -5.36 -3.32 -17.32
CA LEU A 239 -5.21 -1.92 -17.72
C LEU A 239 -3.80 -1.73 -18.28
N ASN A 240 -3.69 -1.59 -19.61
CA ASN A 240 -2.42 -1.42 -20.29
C ASN A 240 -2.44 -0.21 -21.20
N ASN A 241 -1.61 0.79 -20.90
CA ASN A 241 -1.51 2.04 -21.64
C ASN A 241 -2.89 2.75 -21.73
N THR A 242 -3.43 3.10 -20.56
CA THR A 242 -4.81 3.61 -20.42
C THR A 242 -4.94 5.13 -20.33
N GLY A 243 -3.84 5.88 -20.48
CA GLY A 243 -3.83 7.33 -20.32
C GLY A 243 -3.88 7.76 -18.85
N SER A 244 -4.42 8.95 -18.59
CA SER A 244 -4.48 9.57 -17.24
C SER A 244 -5.87 9.55 -16.59
N GLY A 245 -6.91 9.05 -17.28
CA GLY A 245 -8.25 8.93 -16.71
C GLY A 245 -8.29 7.91 -15.57
N SER A 246 -9.18 8.12 -14.59
CA SER A 246 -9.25 7.29 -13.40
C SER A 246 -10.01 5.98 -13.61
N PHE A 247 -9.48 4.90 -13.04
CA PHE A 247 -10.19 3.62 -12.91
C PHE A 247 -10.47 3.35 -11.44
N SER A 248 -11.73 3.13 -11.07
CA SER A 248 -12.11 2.92 -9.67
C SER A 248 -13.05 1.75 -9.47
N VAL A 249 -12.71 0.86 -8.54
CA VAL A 249 -13.62 -0.13 -7.94
C VAL A 249 -13.89 0.29 -6.51
N THR A 250 -15.14 0.61 -6.20
CA THR A 250 -15.51 1.34 -4.97
C THR A 250 -15.98 0.44 -3.83
N GLY A 251 -16.55 -0.73 -4.13
CA GLY A 251 -17.20 -1.57 -3.13
C GLY A 251 -18.33 -0.85 -2.38
N VAL A 252 -18.62 -1.29 -1.15
CA VAL A 252 -19.64 -0.74 -0.26
C VAL A 252 -19.06 -0.52 1.13
N GLY A 253 -18.73 0.73 1.44
CA GLY A 253 -18.15 1.11 2.73
C GLY A 253 -16.85 0.36 3.01
N VAL A 254 -16.79 -0.33 4.15
CA VAL A 254 -15.67 -1.20 4.58
C VAL A 254 -16.00 -2.69 4.46
N THR A 255 -17.05 -3.03 3.70
CA THR A 255 -17.53 -4.41 3.62
C THR A 255 -16.60 -5.23 2.74
N ALA A 256 -15.80 -6.12 3.32
CA ALA A 256 -14.91 -7.02 2.60
C ALA A 256 -15.60 -7.77 1.45
N GLY A 257 -14.94 -7.89 0.30
CA GLY A 257 -15.45 -8.55 -0.91
C GLY A 257 -16.55 -7.79 -1.67
N SER A 258 -17.05 -6.67 -1.16
CA SER A 258 -18.09 -5.89 -1.83
C SER A 258 -17.64 -5.23 -3.14
N GLY A 259 -16.33 -5.08 -3.33
CA GLY A 259 -15.67 -4.67 -4.58
C GLY A 259 -15.62 -5.77 -5.65
N GLY A 260 -16.07 -6.99 -5.35
CA GLY A 260 -16.05 -8.12 -6.26
C GLY A 260 -14.92 -9.11 -5.97
N THR A 261 -14.93 -10.21 -6.71
CA THR A 261 -14.04 -11.37 -6.50
C THR A 261 -13.30 -11.72 -7.77
N ILE A 262 -11.97 -11.74 -7.69
CA ILE A 262 -11.07 -12.25 -8.71
C ILE A 262 -10.53 -13.60 -8.25
N GLN A 263 -10.88 -14.68 -8.94
CA GLN A 263 -10.61 -16.04 -8.46
C GLN A 263 -10.17 -17.03 -9.55
N ASN A 264 -9.26 -17.94 -9.18
CA ASN A 264 -8.74 -18.99 -10.07
C ASN A 264 -8.14 -18.38 -11.35
N ILE A 265 -7.21 -17.45 -11.18
CA ILE A 265 -6.60 -16.72 -12.28
C ILE A 265 -5.25 -17.34 -12.62
N SER A 266 -5.05 -17.69 -13.89
CA SER A 266 -3.83 -18.37 -14.31
C SER A 266 -2.61 -17.43 -14.38
N GLY A 267 -2.81 -16.17 -14.79
CA GLY A 267 -1.80 -15.11 -14.72
C GLY A 267 -2.08 -14.16 -13.56
N SER A 268 -1.77 -12.87 -13.73
CA SER A 268 -2.01 -11.88 -12.69
C SER A 268 -3.50 -11.59 -12.47
N GLY A 269 -3.92 -11.46 -11.21
CA GLY A 269 -5.31 -11.14 -10.85
C GLY A 269 -5.72 -9.78 -11.43
N VAL A 270 -4.94 -8.75 -11.09
CA VAL A 270 -5.01 -7.40 -11.65
C VAL A 270 -3.67 -7.07 -12.31
N ASN A 271 -3.70 -6.64 -13.56
CA ASN A 271 -2.52 -6.33 -14.36
C ASN A 271 -2.53 -4.86 -14.81
N LEU A 272 -1.66 -4.04 -14.19
CA LEU A 272 -1.56 -2.60 -14.41
C LEU A 272 -0.21 -2.28 -15.08
N ILE A 273 -0.24 -1.85 -16.33
CA ILE A 273 0.96 -1.52 -17.11
C ILE A 273 0.79 -0.13 -17.73
N SER A 274 1.67 0.82 -17.38
CA SER A 274 1.55 2.20 -17.84
C SER A 274 0.15 2.79 -17.55
N ALA A 275 -0.38 2.46 -16.38
CA ALA A 275 -1.70 2.87 -15.88
C ALA A 275 -1.54 3.95 -14.81
N GLN A 276 -2.51 4.87 -14.74
CA GLN A 276 -2.50 5.99 -13.80
C GLN A 276 -3.84 6.10 -13.08
N ASN A 277 -3.83 6.64 -11.86
CA ASN A 277 -5.03 6.99 -11.09
C ASN A 277 -5.98 5.78 -10.91
N VAL A 278 -5.42 4.66 -10.42
CA VAL A 278 -6.16 3.41 -10.20
C VAL A 278 -6.51 3.29 -8.73
N SER A 279 -7.79 3.09 -8.41
CA SER A 279 -8.27 2.85 -7.04
C SER A 279 -9.07 1.55 -6.98
N LEU A 280 -8.67 0.63 -6.12
CA LEU A 280 -9.35 -0.66 -5.91
C LEU A 280 -9.72 -0.77 -4.44
N ALA A 281 -11.01 -0.97 -4.16
CA ALA A 281 -11.52 -1.06 -2.80
C ALA A 281 -12.33 -2.34 -2.56
N ASN A 282 -12.12 -2.95 -1.39
CA ASN A 282 -12.91 -4.05 -0.85
C ASN A 282 -13.02 -5.29 -1.76
N MET A 283 -11.96 -5.61 -2.51
CA MET A 283 -11.95 -6.74 -3.43
C MET A 283 -11.35 -8.00 -2.78
N ASN A 284 -11.85 -9.17 -3.19
CA ASN A 284 -11.23 -10.46 -2.87
C ASN A 284 -10.42 -10.97 -4.07
N LEU A 285 -9.14 -11.23 -3.89
CA LEU A 285 -8.26 -11.84 -4.87
C LEU A 285 -7.78 -13.17 -4.28
N THR A 286 -8.24 -14.29 -4.84
CA THR A 286 -7.98 -15.62 -4.27
C THR A 286 -7.51 -16.59 -5.35
N ASN A 287 -6.50 -17.41 -5.08
CA ASN A 287 -6.04 -18.43 -6.04
C ASN A 287 -5.62 -17.80 -7.39
N THR A 288 -4.73 -16.80 -7.33
CA THR A 288 -4.22 -16.05 -8.49
C THR A 288 -2.83 -16.53 -8.89
N ALA A 289 -2.30 -16.05 -10.03
CA ALA A 289 -0.95 -16.34 -10.49
C ALA A 289 -0.61 -17.85 -10.65
N GLN A 290 -1.62 -18.68 -10.98
CA GLN A 290 -1.51 -20.15 -10.94
C GLN A 290 -0.58 -20.77 -12.00
N SER A 291 -0.16 -20.01 -13.02
CA SER A 291 0.79 -20.48 -14.03
C SER A 291 2.19 -19.97 -13.71
N PRO A 292 3.23 -20.81 -13.87
CA PRO A 292 4.60 -20.35 -13.77
C PRO A 292 4.83 -19.20 -14.75
N ALA A 293 5.61 -18.19 -14.30
CA ALA A 293 6.02 -16.98 -14.99
C ALA A 293 6.00 -17.01 -16.54
N VAL A 294 5.62 -15.87 -17.13
CA VAL A 294 5.53 -15.68 -18.59
C VAL A 294 6.89 -15.93 -19.27
N ALA A 295 6.86 -16.61 -20.42
CA ALA A 295 7.99 -17.06 -21.23
C ALA A 295 8.82 -15.93 -21.90
N THR A 296 9.38 -15.00 -21.11
CA THR A 296 10.38 -14.03 -21.58
C THR A 296 11.78 -14.40 -21.11
N GLY A 297 12.25 -15.62 -21.41
CA GLY A 297 13.67 -15.99 -21.36
C GLY A 297 14.41 -15.91 -20.02
N SER A 298 13.83 -15.30 -18.98
CA SER A 298 14.30 -15.37 -17.61
C SER A 298 13.71 -16.63 -17.00
N ALA A 299 14.57 -17.58 -16.68
CA ALA A 299 14.16 -18.75 -15.93
C ALA A 299 13.86 -18.27 -14.50
N THR A 300 12.68 -18.65 -14.02
CA THR A 300 12.18 -18.53 -12.64
C THR A 300 11.87 -17.12 -12.12
N CYS A 301 11.01 -17.06 -11.10
CA CYS A 301 10.69 -15.85 -10.35
C CYS A 301 11.84 -15.41 -9.43
N ASP A 302 13.08 -15.63 -9.87
CA ASP A 302 14.24 -15.71 -9.00
C ASP A 302 15.23 -14.56 -9.20
N ASP A 303 14.87 -13.50 -9.95
CA ASP A 303 15.85 -12.50 -10.39
C ASP A 303 15.61 -11.09 -9.83
N GLU A 304 15.13 -11.02 -8.59
CA GLU A 304 15.15 -9.79 -7.78
C GLU A 304 16.60 -9.25 -7.69
N ASP A 305 17.58 -10.16 -7.63
CA ASP A 305 19.01 -9.86 -7.69
C ASP A 305 19.52 -9.28 -9.05
N SER A 306 18.77 -9.28 -10.16
CA SER A 306 19.18 -8.56 -11.38
C SER A 306 18.55 -7.19 -11.56
N GLY A 307 17.75 -6.74 -10.58
CA GLY A 307 17.07 -5.44 -10.62
C GLY A 307 15.82 -5.43 -11.50
N THR A 308 15.16 -6.59 -11.71
CA THR A 308 13.84 -6.66 -12.34
C THR A 308 12.99 -7.81 -11.82
N ASN A 309 11.69 -7.56 -11.66
CA ASN A 309 10.66 -8.52 -11.24
C ASN A 309 9.54 -8.67 -12.30
N THR A 310 9.77 -8.20 -13.53
CA THR A 310 8.74 -8.15 -14.59
C THR A 310 8.33 -9.52 -15.16
N GLY A 311 9.10 -10.57 -14.85
CA GLY A 311 8.79 -11.94 -15.27
C GLY A 311 7.68 -12.61 -14.43
N CYS A 312 7.40 -12.07 -13.25
CA CYS A 312 6.54 -12.70 -12.25
C CYS A 312 5.10 -12.20 -12.29
N ASN A 313 4.14 -13.12 -12.28
CA ASN A 313 2.74 -12.77 -12.04
C ASN A 313 2.53 -12.44 -10.55
N ALA A 314 1.39 -11.85 -10.25
CA ALA A 314 1.00 -11.55 -8.87
C ALA A 314 -0.52 -11.46 -8.75
N ALA A 315 -1.05 -11.39 -7.52
CA ALA A 315 -2.45 -11.01 -7.33
C ALA A 315 -2.70 -9.61 -7.89
N VAL A 316 -1.81 -8.65 -7.59
CA VAL A 316 -1.78 -7.33 -8.22
C VAL A 316 -0.38 -7.05 -8.79
N TYR A 317 -0.32 -6.89 -10.10
CA TYR A 317 0.91 -6.59 -10.85
C TYR A 317 0.88 -5.13 -11.33
N MET A 318 1.96 -4.38 -11.03
CA MET A 318 2.10 -2.95 -11.31
C MET A 318 3.42 -2.68 -12.02
N HIS A 319 3.37 -2.12 -13.23
CA HIS A 319 4.56 -1.77 -13.99
C HIS A 319 4.43 -0.39 -14.62
N ASN A 320 5.34 0.53 -14.29
CA ASN A 320 5.29 1.94 -14.70
C ASN A 320 3.95 2.59 -14.34
N THR A 321 3.53 2.47 -13.08
CA THR A 321 2.22 3.00 -12.64
C THR A 321 2.36 4.29 -11.85
N THR A 322 1.31 5.10 -11.82
CA THR A 322 1.27 6.32 -11.01
C THR A 322 -0.06 6.48 -10.28
N ASN A 323 -0.02 6.86 -9.00
CA ASN A 323 -1.19 7.08 -8.15
C ASN A 323 -2.10 5.84 -8.09
N THR A 324 -1.56 4.73 -7.56
CA THR A 324 -2.32 3.51 -7.32
C THR A 324 -2.75 3.44 -5.85
N THR A 325 -4.03 3.18 -5.59
CA THR A 325 -4.61 3.06 -4.25
C THR A 325 -5.33 1.73 -4.09
N LEU A 326 -4.94 0.96 -3.08
CA LEU A 326 -5.49 -0.35 -2.73
C LEU A 326 -6.04 -0.28 -1.30
N VAL A 327 -7.33 -0.46 -1.11
CA VAL A 327 -7.96 -0.32 0.22
C VAL A 327 -8.89 -1.49 0.54
N GLY A 328 -8.71 -2.18 1.67
CA GLY A 328 -9.65 -3.23 2.05
C GLY A 328 -9.53 -4.50 1.20
N LEU A 329 -8.42 -4.72 0.50
CA LEU A 329 -8.25 -5.92 -0.32
C LEU A 329 -7.99 -7.13 0.58
N ILE A 330 -8.50 -8.29 0.17
CA ILE A 330 -8.12 -9.59 0.73
C ILE A 330 -7.43 -10.36 -0.38
N ILE A 331 -6.12 -10.57 -0.25
CA ILE A 331 -5.27 -11.25 -1.22
C ILE A 331 -4.79 -12.55 -0.58
N ASN A 332 -5.31 -13.69 -1.05
CA ASN A 332 -4.97 -15.00 -0.49
C ASN A 332 -4.59 -15.99 -1.60
N ASP A 333 -3.67 -16.91 -1.30
CA ASP A 333 -3.35 -18.05 -2.17
C ASP A 333 -2.86 -17.62 -3.57
N SER A 334 -2.00 -16.60 -3.68
CA SER A 334 -1.32 -16.32 -4.95
C SER A 334 -0.15 -17.26 -5.09
N ASN A 335 -0.04 -18.01 -6.20
CA ASN A 335 1.07 -18.96 -6.38
C ASN A 335 2.42 -18.29 -6.65
N GLN A 336 2.43 -16.98 -6.94
CA GLN A 336 3.66 -16.19 -7.08
C GLN A 336 3.62 -15.04 -6.08
N HIS A 337 3.90 -13.78 -6.47
CA HIS A 337 3.81 -12.67 -5.52
C HIS A 337 2.37 -12.28 -5.16
N GLY A 338 2.21 -11.60 -4.03
CA GLY A 338 0.95 -10.95 -3.65
C GLY A 338 0.81 -9.63 -4.40
N LEU A 339 1.64 -8.66 -4.03
CA LEU A 339 1.84 -7.41 -4.77
C LEU A 339 3.20 -7.43 -5.48
N ASN A 340 3.22 -7.26 -6.79
CA ASN A 340 4.45 -7.11 -7.57
C ASN A 340 4.46 -5.72 -8.24
N GLY A 341 5.48 -4.90 -7.95
CA GLY A 341 5.64 -3.58 -8.54
C GLY A 341 7.01 -3.33 -9.15
N ASN A 342 7.05 -2.64 -10.30
CA ASN A 342 8.26 -2.14 -10.94
C ASN A 342 8.04 -0.70 -11.42
N ASN A 343 8.86 0.25 -10.96
CA ASN A 343 8.70 1.69 -11.24
C ASN A 343 7.29 2.17 -10.89
N VAL A 344 6.95 2.12 -9.61
CA VAL A 344 5.63 2.51 -9.08
C VAL A 344 5.77 3.84 -8.34
N ASN A 345 5.13 4.89 -8.85
CA ASN A 345 5.18 6.24 -8.26
C ASN A 345 3.85 6.61 -7.60
N GLY A 346 3.83 6.88 -6.30
CA GLY A 346 2.58 7.19 -5.61
C GLY A 346 1.74 5.93 -5.38
N LEU A 347 2.05 5.18 -4.31
CA LEU A 347 1.33 3.96 -3.94
C LEU A 347 0.71 4.11 -2.56
N THR A 348 -0.55 3.73 -2.42
CA THR A 348 -1.22 3.67 -1.11
C THR A 348 -1.88 2.32 -0.94
N VAL A 349 -1.51 1.60 0.12
CA VAL A 349 -2.10 0.32 0.51
C VAL A 349 -2.61 0.45 1.94
N GLN A 350 -3.92 0.28 2.13
CA GLN A 350 -4.55 0.47 3.43
C GLN A 350 -5.52 -0.66 3.76
N ASN A 351 -5.61 -1.04 5.03
CA ASN A 351 -6.60 -2.01 5.52
C ASN A 351 -6.63 -3.32 4.70
N THR A 352 -5.47 -3.74 4.19
CA THR A 352 -5.37 -4.83 3.22
C THR A 352 -4.71 -6.02 3.88
N THR A 353 -5.15 -7.23 3.54
CA THR A 353 -4.54 -8.48 3.98
C THR A 353 -3.91 -9.19 2.79
N VAL A 354 -2.69 -9.68 2.96
CA VAL A 354 -1.90 -10.47 2.01
C VAL A 354 -1.47 -11.74 2.73
N ASP A 355 -2.08 -12.87 2.41
CA ASP A 355 -1.91 -14.12 3.16
C ASP A 355 -1.62 -15.31 2.25
N ASN A 356 -0.77 -16.24 2.71
CA ASN A 356 -0.42 -17.49 2.02
C ASN A 356 0.00 -17.26 0.56
N ILE A 357 1.12 -16.57 0.38
CA ILE A 357 1.64 -16.15 -0.92
C ILE A 357 2.85 -16.98 -1.32
N GLY A 358 2.94 -17.38 -2.58
CA GLY A 358 4.05 -18.14 -3.15
C GLY A 358 3.91 -19.65 -2.99
N ASP A 359 4.41 -20.39 -3.98
CA ASP A 359 4.58 -21.85 -3.96
C ASP A 359 6.03 -22.31 -4.21
N GLY A 360 6.96 -21.37 -4.40
CA GLY A 360 8.37 -21.58 -4.71
C GLY A 360 9.32 -20.60 -4.00
N SER A 361 10.57 -20.59 -4.46
CA SER A 361 11.61 -19.66 -3.99
C SER A 361 11.35 -18.25 -4.51
N LEU A 362 11.77 -17.25 -3.73
CA LEU A 362 11.77 -15.83 -4.08
C LEU A 362 10.37 -15.28 -4.45
N GLU A 363 9.32 -15.92 -3.94
CA GLU A 363 7.94 -15.49 -4.11
C GLU A 363 7.46 -14.78 -2.84
N ASN A 364 7.68 -13.46 -2.83
CA ASN A 364 7.39 -12.61 -1.68
C ASN A 364 5.92 -12.18 -1.61
N GLY A 365 5.45 -11.88 -0.39
CA GLY A 365 4.16 -11.22 -0.17
C GLY A 365 4.07 -9.92 -0.96
N LEU A 366 5.07 -9.05 -0.76
CA LEU A 366 5.29 -7.81 -1.49
C LEU A 366 6.67 -7.85 -2.17
N ALA A 367 6.72 -7.59 -3.48
CA ALA A 367 7.97 -7.50 -4.23
C ALA A 367 7.98 -6.21 -5.06
N PHE A 368 8.89 -5.29 -4.75
CA PHE A 368 8.96 -4.00 -5.41
C PHE A 368 10.37 -3.65 -5.87
N ILE A 369 10.49 -3.25 -7.14
CA ILE A 369 11.66 -2.59 -7.69
C ILE A 369 11.28 -1.14 -8.00
N ASN A 370 11.98 -0.17 -7.43
CA ASN A 370 11.77 1.27 -7.59
C ASN A 370 10.35 1.71 -7.21
N LEU A 371 10.10 1.74 -5.91
CA LEU A 371 9.02 2.54 -5.34
C LEU A 371 9.44 4.01 -5.27
N LEU A 372 8.59 4.90 -5.78
CA LEU A 372 8.90 6.32 -5.98
C LEU A 372 7.79 7.22 -5.40
N GLY A 373 8.14 8.47 -5.15
CA GLY A 373 7.19 9.47 -4.63
C GLY A 373 6.71 9.12 -3.22
N SER A 374 5.44 9.42 -2.92
CA SER A 374 4.83 9.08 -1.63
C SER A 374 4.26 7.67 -1.65
N VAL A 375 4.68 6.84 -0.70
CA VAL A 375 4.25 5.45 -0.55
C VAL A 375 3.75 5.23 0.87
N VAL A 376 2.57 4.64 1.01
CA VAL A 376 1.93 4.38 2.30
C VAL A 376 1.49 2.92 2.39
N PHE A 377 1.93 2.25 3.45
CA PHE A 377 1.45 0.96 3.92
C PHE A 377 0.84 1.18 5.32
N SER A 378 -0.48 1.19 5.43
CA SER A 378 -1.16 1.53 6.69
C SER A 378 -2.20 0.48 7.06
N ASN A 379 -2.13 -0.07 8.26
CA ASN A 379 -2.94 -1.23 8.65
C ASN A 379 -2.91 -2.34 7.57
N LEU A 380 -1.71 -2.64 7.08
CA LEU A 380 -1.45 -3.71 6.12
C LEU A 380 -1.02 -4.96 6.89
N ASP A 381 -1.67 -6.09 6.66
CA ASP A 381 -1.34 -7.38 7.26
C ASP A 381 -0.76 -8.32 6.20
N VAL A 382 0.53 -8.64 6.29
CA VAL A 382 1.21 -9.60 5.42
C VAL A 382 1.63 -10.80 6.25
N ASN A 383 1.14 -11.98 5.88
CA ASN A 383 1.37 -13.20 6.63
C ASN A 383 1.59 -14.43 5.74
N GLY A 384 2.46 -15.35 6.19
CA GLY A 384 2.61 -16.66 5.56
C GLY A 384 3.08 -16.62 4.11
N SER A 385 3.93 -15.65 3.76
CA SER A 385 4.61 -15.64 2.46
C SER A 385 5.64 -16.78 2.37
N ALA A 386 5.86 -17.33 1.19
CA ALA A 386 6.78 -18.44 0.96
C ALA A 386 8.23 -18.05 1.28
N THR A 387 8.63 -16.82 0.93
CA THR A 387 9.94 -16.24 1.29
C THR A 387 9.79 -15.01 2.18
N ARG A 388 10.01 -13.79 1.67
CA ARG A 388 9.91 -12.55 2.45
C ARG A 388 8.48 -12.05 2.47
N ASN A 389 8.08 -11.41 3.56
CA ASN A 389 6.81 -10.71 3.57
C ASN A 389 6.87 -9.45 2.71
N ALA A 390 7.97 -8.70 2.79
CA ALA A 390 8.21 -7.58 1.89
C ALA A 390 9.68 -7.48 1.45
N LEU A 391 9.89 -7.36 0.13
CA LEU A 391 11.13 -6.90 -0.47
C LEU A 391 10.87 -5.60 -1.25
N ILE A 392 11.68 -4.58 -0.97
CA ILE A 392 11.69 -3.32 -1.68
C ILE A 392 13.13 -2.96 -2.03
N GLU A 393 13.41 -2.82 -3.33
CA GLU A 393 14.72 -2.42 -3.84
C GLU A 393 14.61 -1.15 -4.67
N ASN A 394 15.30 -0.09 -4.24
CA ASN A 394 15.36 1.17 -4.98
C ASN A 394 16.79 1.41 -5.49
N ASN A 395 17.00 1.32 -6.79
CA ASN A 395 18.30 1.59 -7.42
C ASN A 395 18.40 3.00 -8.01
N THR A 396 17.28 3.74 -8.03
CA THR A 396 17.20 5.11 -8.53
C THR A 396 16.05 5.88 -7.89
N GLY A 397 15.96 7.17 -8.21
CA GLY A 397 14.83 8.02 -7.86
C GLY A 397 14.72 8.37 -6.38
N THR A 398 13.56 8.93 -6.01
CA THR A 398 13.27 9.35 -4.64
C THR A 398 12.00 8.69 -4.12
N ALA A 399 12.05 8.19 -2.90
CA ALA A 399 10.93 7.51 -2.23
C ALA A 399 10.72 8.02 -0.82
N ASN A 400 9.46 8.26 -0.45
CA ASN A 400 9.02 8.55 0.90
C ASN A 400 8.03 7.46 1.31
N ILE A 401 8.50 6.46 2.06
CA ILE A 401 7.76 5.26 2.42
C ILE A 401 7.34 5.35 3.89
N THR A 402 6.04 5.23 4.15
CA THR A 402 5.47 5.16 5.50
C THR A 402 4.83 3.80 5.73
N VAL A 403 5.16 3.16 6.85
CA VAL A 403 4.58 1.90 7.35
C VAL A 403 4.03 2.17 8.75
N ASN A 404 2.71 2.10 8.94
CA ASN A 404 2.10 2.51 10.21
C ASN A 404 0.73 1.88 10.53
N ASN A 405 0.09 2.39 11.59
CA ASN A 405 -1.26 2.02 12.06
C ASN A 405 -1.43 0.51 12.28
N GLY A 406 -0.50 -0.12 13.01
CA GLY A 406 -0.59 -1.55 13.31
C GLY A 406 -0.30 -2.46 12.13
N SER A 407 0.37 -1.98 11.08
CA SER A 407 0.82 -2.84 9.97
C SER A 407 1.66 -4.01 10.50
N SER A 408 1.53 -5.17 9.88
CA SER A 408 2.10 -6.43 10.35
C SER A 408 2.78 -7.18 9.22
N PHE A 409 3.99 -7.68 9.49
CA PHE A 409 4.78 -8.51 8.57
C PHE A 409 5.23 -9.75 9.34
N ASN A 410 4.43 -10.82 9.25
CA ASN A 410 4.54 -11.96 10.14
C ASN A 410 4.75 -13.27 9.38
N ASN A 411 5.43 -14.23 10.02
CA ASN A 411 5.46 -15.60 9.52
C ASN A 411 4.88 -16.55 10.57
N THR A 412 3.54 -16.69 10.59
CA THR A 412 2.85 -17.58 11.55
C THR A 412 2.85 -19.06 11.14
N THR A 413 3.34 -19.35 9.93
CA THR A 413 3.53 -20.71 9.41
C THR A 413 4.99 -20.90 9.08
N LEU A 414 5.76 -21.53 9.98
CA LEU A 414 7.17 -21.88 9.75
C LEU A 414 7.29 -22.79 8.51
N GLY A 415 7.41 -22.17 7.33
CA GLY A 415 7.65 -22.80 6.05
C GLY A 415 9.14 -23.09 5.87
N ALA A 416 9.50 -24.02 4.99
CA ALA A 416 10.90 -24.41 4.80
C ALA A 416 11.75 -23.35 4.05
N LEU A 417 11.14 -22.25 3.60
CA LEU A 417 11.74 -21.24 2.71
C LEU A 417 11.65 -19.79 3.27
N GLY A 418 11.01 -19.58 4.43
CA GLY A 418 10.74 -18.23 4.94
C GLY A 418 12.03 -17.41 5.12
N GLU A 419 11.92 -16.09 4.93
CA GLU A 419 13.06 -15.17 5.00
C GLU A 419 12.75 -13.93 5.87
N ASP A 420 13.12 -12.73 5.39
CA ASP A 420 12.99 -11.46 6.09
C ASP A 420 11.51 -11.03 6.18
N GLY A 421 11.12 -10.38 7.28
CA GLY A 421 9.79 -9.78 7.42
C GLY A 421 9.66 -8.56 6.50
N PHE A 422 10.50 -7.56 6.72
CA PHE A 422 10.57 -6.39 5.85
C PHE A 422 12.00 -6.09 5.46
N HIS A 423 12.29 -6.18 4.17
CA HIS A 423 13.61 -5.96 3.60
C HIS A 423 13.58 -4.79 2.64
N PHE A 424 14.25 -3.70 3.02
CA PHE A 424 14.49 -2.55 2.15
C PHE A 424 15.97 -2.43 1.80
N VAL A 425 16.27 -2.22 0.52
CA VAL A 425 17.61 -1.91 0.03
C VAL A 425 17.56 -0.70 -0.91
N ALA A 426 18.44 0.27 -0.68
CA ALA A 426 18.72 1.31 -1.66
C ALA A 426 20.13 1.13 -2.25
N SER A 427 20.27 1.33 -3.55
CA SER A 427 21.54 1.28 -4.29
C SER A 427 21.60 2.37 -5.37
N GLY A 428 22.66 2.39 -6.19
CA GLY A 428 22.83 3.41 -7.22
C GLY A 428 22.88 4.81 -6.63
N ASN A 429 22.02 5.69 -7.14
CA ASN A 429 21.84 7.07 -6.65
C ASN A 429 20.45 7.27 -6.00
N ALA A 430 19.82 6.19 -5.52
CA ALA A 430 18.52 6.28 -4.88
C ALA A 430 18.58 7.14 -3.60
N ASN A 431 17.53 7.91 -3.36
CA ASN A 431 17.32 8.67 -2.13
C ASN A 431 16.00 8.23 -1.48
N ALA A 432 16.07 7.58 -0.33
CA ALA A 432 14.90 7.03 0.32
C ALA A 432 14.73 7.55 1.74
N THR A 433 13.51 7.95 2.07
CA THR A 433 13.07 8.23 3.43
C THR A 433 12.04 7.19 3.84
N LEU A 434 12.28 6.53 4.98
CA LEU A 434 11.40 5.52 5.54
C LEU A 434 10.93 5.96 6.93
N THR A 435 9.64 5.82 7.19
CA THR A 435 9.03 5.96 8.52
C THR A 435 8.27 4.67 8.82
N ILE A 436 8.75 3.92 9.80
CA ILE A 436 8.20 2.64 10.22
C ILE A 436 7.81 2.78 11.68
N GLU A 437 6.52 2.95 11.94
CA GLU A 437 6.01 3.27 13.27
C GLU A 437 4.82 2.39 13.65
N GLU A 438 4.61 2.15 14.94
CA GLU A 438 3.42 1.48 15.46
C GLU A 438 3.10 0.16 14.74
N SER A 439 4.12 -0.61 14.33
CA SER A 439 3.98 -1.79 13.48
C SER A 439 4.54 -3.06 14.14
N ASN A 440 4.20 -4.22 13.57
CA ASN A 440 4.52 -5.53 14.11
C ASN A 440 5.35 -6.35 13.11
N PHE A 441 6.45 -6.95 13.58
CA PHE A 441 7.31 -7.84 12.80
C PHE A 441 7.57 -9.10 13.60
N ILE A 442 6.82 -10.17 13.30
CA ILE A 442 6.66 -11.30 14.22
C ILE A 442 7.04 -12.63 13.55
N GLN A 443 7.95 -13.36 14.20
CA GLN A 443 8.33 -14.74 13.91
C GLN A 443 8.85 -14.98 12.48
N ASN A 444 9.43 -13.98 11.84
CA ASN A 444 10.09 -14.17 10.54
C ASN A 444 11.39 -14.99 10.71
N ASP A 445 11.73 -15.83 9.73
CA ASP A 445 12.81 -16.82 9.83
C ASP A 445 14.20 -16.16 9.83
N ALA A 446 14.36 -15.06 9.10
CA ALA A 446 15.58 -14.25 9.03
C ALA A 446 15.43 -12.91 9.80
N ALA A 447 15.72 -11.77 9.19
CA ALA A 447 15.58 -10.48 9.87
C ALA A 447 14.10 -10.10 10.01
N GLN A 448 13.70 -9.61 11.19
CA GLN A 448 12.35 -9.07 11.35
C GLN A 448 12.18 -7.79 10.53
N LEU A 449 13.17 -6.90 10.62
CA LEU A 449 13.22 -5.64 9.89
C LEU A 449 14.65 -5.35 9.43
N LYS A 450 14.82 -5.11 8.12
CA LYS A 450 16.11 -4.93 7.49
C LYS A 450 16.11 -3.72 6.55
N VAL A 451 17.08 -2.83 6.73
CA VAL A 451 17.22 -1.58 5.97
C VAL A 451 18.68 -1.35 5.59
N HIS A 452 18.98 -1.43 4.30
CA HIS A 452 20.34 -1.38 3.76
C HIS A 452 20.52 -0.20 2.79
N ALA A 453 21.67 0.46 2.87
CA ALA A 453 22.10 1.52 1.96
C ALA A 453 23.43 1.13 1.28
N GLU A 454 23.43 1.08 -0.05
CA GLU A 454 24.54 0.59 -0.87
C GLU A 454 24.97 1.60 -1.94
N GLU A 455 26.16 1.40 -2.50
CA GLU A 455 26.74 2.22 -3.56
C GLU A 455 26.82 3.73 -3.21
N ASN A 456 26.03 4.60 -3.87
CA ASN A 456 26.00 6.05 -3.61
C ASN A 456 24.63 6.50 -3.07
N SER A 457 23.81 5.57 -2.59
CA SER A 457 22.47 5.86 -2.10
C SER A 457 22.49 6.67 -0.79
N ILE A 458 21.38 7.35 -0.53
CA ILE A 458 21.12 8.02 0.74
C ILE A 458 19.83 7.45 1.31
N VAL A 459 19.90 6.85 2.49
CA VAL A 459 18.74 6.33 3.21
C VAL A 459 18.59 7.07 4.52
N THR A 460 17.40 7.59 4.78
CA THR A 460 16.99 8.12 6.08
C THR A 460 15.85 7.27 6.61
N VAL A 461 15.99 6.68 7.80
CA VAL A 461 14.99 5.77 8.36
C VAL A 461 14.64 6.13 9.80
N THR A 462 13.34 6.16 10.09
CA THR A 462 12.78 6.21 11.45
C THR A 462 12.09 4.88 11.74
N ILE A 463 12.42 4.26 12.87
CA ILE A 463 11.85 3.01 13.37
C ILE A 463 11.39 3.29 14.80
N ASP A 464 10.11 3.59 14.99
CA ASP A 464 9.56 4.06 16.28
C ASP A 464 8.38 3.20 16.77
N ASP A 465 8.34 2.90 18.07
CA ASP A 465 7.20 2.21 18.72
C ASP A 465 6.72 0.92 18.02
N ASN A 466 7.66 0.11 17.51
CA ASN A 466 7.34 -1.17 16.88
C ASN A 466 7.46 -2.35 17.84
N ALA A 467 6.65 -3.38 17.62
CA ALA A 467 6.76 -4.68 18.25
C ALA A 467 7.52 -5.65 17.33
N ILE A 468 8.62 -6.20 17.83
CA ILE A 468 9.53 -7.04 17.05
C ILE A 468 9.75 -8.34 17.82
N GLU A 469 9.37 -9.45 17.22
CA GLU A 469 9.47 -10.77 17.84
C GLU A 469 10.10 -11.75 16.87
N GLY A 470 11.11 -12.49 17.33
CA GLY A 470 11.74 -13.54 16.55
C GLY A 470 11.47 -14.92 17.15
N ASP A 471 11.87 -15.97 16.42
CA ASP A 471 12.00 -17.30 17.02
C ASP A 471 13.43 -17.42 17.61
N PRO A 472 13.58 -17.64 18.93
CA PRO A 472 14.89 -17.76 19.56
C PRO A 472 15.65 -19.03 19.14
N ASN A 473 14.99 -19.95 18.43
CA ASN A 473 15.57 -21.20 17.94
C ASN A 473 15.97 -21.13 16.46
N GLU A 474 15.38 -20.25 15.65
CA GLU A 474 15.60 -20.23 14.19
C GLU A 474 16.92 -19.58 13.77
N VAL A 475 17.72 -20.31 13.00
CA VAL A 475 19.08 -19.90 12.63
C VAL A 475 19.05 -18.76 11.61
N GLY A 476 19.50 -17.58 12.00
CA GLY A 476 19.51 -16.40 11.13
C GLY A 476 18.64 -15.27 11.66
N ASN A 477 17.78 -15.58 12.64
CA ASN A 477 16.84 -14.63 13.21
C ASN A 477 17.55 -13.43 13.90
N SER A 478 17.42 -12.25 13.29
CA SER A 478 17.83 -10.95 13.85
C SER A 478 16.61 -10.04 14.00
N GLY A 479 16.68 -9.07 14.91
CA GLY A 479 15.61 -8.09 15.09
C GLY A 479 15.66 -7.02 14.02
N ILE A 480 16.26 -5.88 14.36
CA ILE A 480 16.50 -4.76 13.44
C ILE A 480 17.92 -4.90 12.87
N ASP A 481 18.04 -5.01 11.55
CA ASP A 481 19.31 -5.04 10.83
C ASP A 481 19.48 -3.79 9.94
N LEU A 482 20.42 -2.94 10.31
CA LEU A 482 20.78 -1.72 9.59
C LEU A 482 22.18 -1.87 9.00
N ALA A 483 22.31 -1.68 7.69
CA ALA A 483 23.62 -1.75 7.04
C ALA A 483 23.88 -0.59 6.07
N VAL A 484 25.15 -0.17 6.00
CA VAL A 484 25.62 0.81 5.02
C VAL A 484 26.96 0.38 4.43
N ARG A 485 27.10 0.47 3.11
CA ARG A 485 28.32 0.07 2.40
C ARG A 485 28.77 1.07 1.33
N ASP A 486 29.92 0.78 0.72
CA ASP A 486 30.50 1.55 -0.40
C ASP A 486 30.70 3.03 -0.11
N SER A 487 29.96 3.93 -0.74
CA SER A 487 29.99 5.38 -0.48
C SER A 487 28.63 5.90 0.00
N ALA A 488 27.74 4.99 0.41
CA ALA A 488 26.37 5.29 0.79
C ALA A 488 26.30 5.95 2.17
N GLN A 489 25.16 6.61 2.41
CA GLN A 489 24.87 7.27 3.68
C GLN A 489 23.60 6.71 4.29
N LEU A 490 23.67 6.34 5.57
CA LEU A 490 22.53 5.90 6.37
C LEU A 490 22.33 6.85 7.56
N ASN A 491 21.20 7.54 7.55
CA ASN A 491 20.72 8.32 8.69
C ASN A 491 19.61 7.55 9.39
N TYR A 492 19.71 7.29 10.69
CA TYR A 492 18.74 6.44 11.38
C TYR A 492 18.26 7.00 12.73
N VAL A 493 17.00 6.74 13.05
CA VAL A 493 16.36 6.98 14.34
C VAL A 493 15.64 5.70 14.74
N VAL A 494 16.16 4.98 15.73
CA VAL A 494 15.56 3.74 16.24
C VAL A 494 15.11 3.97 17.67
N THR A 495 13.82 4.17 17.87
CA THR A 495 13.27 4.61 19.16
C THR A 495 12.09 3.80 19.67
N ASN A 496 11.99 3.66 20.99
CA ASN A 496 10.80 3.12 21.67
C ASN A 496 10.35 1.71 21.21
N ASN A 497 11.19 0.95 20.52
CA ASN A 497 10.81 -0.38 20.03
C ASN A 497 10.89 -1.42 21.15
N THR A 498 10.02 -2.42 21.08
CA THR A 498 10.05 -3.60 21.97
C THR A 498 10.48 -4.83 21.18
N LEU A 499 11.63 -5.42 21.54
CA LEU A 499 12.20 -6.61 20.91
C LEU A 499 12.15 -7.79 21.88
N GLN A 500 11.53 -8.92 21.51
CA GLN A 500 11.49 -10.11 22.36
C GLN A 500 11.03 -11.39 21.64
N PRO A 501 11.57 -12.55 21.98
CA PRO A 501 13.00 -12.83 22.02
C PRO A 501 13.61 -12.78 20.61
N ILE A 502 14.93 -12.58 20.50
CA ILE A 502 15.66 -12.58 19.23
C ILE A 502 16.81 -13.57 19.31
N ARG A 503 17.06 -14.37 18.26
CA ARG A 503 18.15 -15.35 18.35
C ARG A 503 19.52 -14.69 18.28
N ILE A 504 19.79 -13.83 17.30
CA ILE A 504 21.13 -13.27 17.06
C ILE A 504 21.24 -11.87 17.70
N HIS A 505 21.10 -10.82 16.90
CA HIS A 505 21.26 -9.44 17.35
C HIS A 505 19.90 -8.77 17.45
N GLY A 506 19.62 -8.13 18.58
CA GLY A 506 18.41 -7.33 18.75
C GLY A 506 18.40 -6.19 17.75
N ILE A 507 19.37 -5.28 17.88
CA ILE A 507 19.60 -4.18 16.95
C ILE A 507 21.05 -4.28 16.45
N ASN A 508 21.22 -4.55 15.16
CA ASN A 508 22.51 -4.59 14.48
C ASN A 508 22.67 -3.36 13.59
N LEU A 509 23.72 -2.58 13.82
CA LEU A 509 24.14 -1.48 12.96
C LEU A 509 25.53 -1.78 12.40
N PHE A 510 25.62 -1.87 11.07
CA PHE A 510 26.83 -2.33 10.41
C PHE A 510 27.25 -1.40 9.26
N ALA A 511 28.40 -0.75 9.42
CA ALA A 511 29.02 0.04 8.36
C ALA A 511 30.25 -0.69 7.82
N PHE A 512 30.34 -0.86 6.50
CA PHE A 512 31.48 -1.49 5.87
C PHE A 512 31.86 -0.82 4.56
N GLY A 513 33.02 -1.19 3.99
CA GLY A 513 33.60 -0.48 2.86
C GLY A 513 33.90 0.97 3.24
N GLY A 514 33.33 1.96 2.53
CA GLY A 514 33.39 3.38 2.89
C GLY A 514 32.06 3.96 3.38
N GLY A 515 31.10 3.10 3.73
CA GLY A 515 29.76 3.51 4.16
C GLY A 515 29.79 4.37 5.42
N SER A 516 28.87 5.34 5.51
CA SER A 516 28.74 6.23 6.66
C SER A 516 27.36 6.12 7.31
N ALA A 517 27.33 5.80 8.60
CA ALA A 517 26.11 5.78 9.40
C ALA A 517 26.09 6.90 10.46
N ASN A 518 24.97 7.59 10.60
CA ASN A 518 24.79 8.65 11.60
C ASN A 518 23.39 8.56 12.20
N GLY A 519 23.24 8.44 13.52
CA GLY A 519 21.90 8.25 14.08
C GLY A 519 21.82 7.96 15.57
N ARG A 520 20.64 7.54 16.01
CA ARG A 520 20.35 7.25 17.42
C ARG A 520 19.60 5.94 17.61
N ILE A 521 19.87 5.26 18.73
CA ILE A 521 19.20 4.04 19.19
C ILE A 521 18.75 4.32 20.63
N ASN A 522 17.52 4.81 20.80
CA ASN A 522 17.08 5.34 22.11
C ASN A 522 15.78 4.74 22.64
N GLY A 523 15.69 4.52 23.96
CA GLY A 523 14.43 4.15 24.59
C GLY A 523 13.89 2.76 24.22
N ASN A 524 14.70 1.90 23.58
CA ASN A 524 14.26 0.57 23.18
C ASN A 524 14.29 -0.39 24.37
N THR A 525 13.33 -1.31 24.41
CA THR A 525 13.28 -2.43 25.35
C THR A 525 13.64 -3.71 24.60
N ILE A 526 14.72 -4.36 24.99
CA ILE A 526 15.22 -5.58 24.35
C ILE A 526 15.28 -6.68 25.40
N ASP A 527 14.38 -7.65 25.28
CA ASP A 527 14.30 -8.80 26.16
C ASP A 527 14.74 -10.06 25.42
N GLU A 528 15.70 -10.78 26.00
CA GLU A 528 16.17 -12.09 25.54
C GLU A 528 16.79 -12.09 24.12
N THR A 529 18.13 -11.99 24.07
CA THR A 529 18.92 -12.40 22.89
C THR A 529 19.62 -13.74 23.15
N ASN A 530 19.39 -14.76 22.31
CA ASN A 530 19.92 -16.10 22.61
C ASN A 530 21.45 -16.21 22.36
N GLN A 531 21.92 -15.79 21.19
CA GLN A 531 23.27 -16.02 20.67
C GLN A 531 24.05 -14.77 20.24
N GLY A 532 23.52 -13.56 20.38
CA GLY A 532 24.25 -12.34 20.03
C GLY A 532 23.95 -11.15 20.94
N SER A 533 24.51 -9.99 20.61
CA SER A 533 24.33 -8.73 21.34
C SER A 533 22.90 -8.20 21.23
N ALA A 534 22.38 -7.61 22.30
CA ALA A 534 21.14 -6.85 22.24
C ALA A 534 21.29 -5.62 21.34
N ILE A 535 22.40 -4.89 21.46
CA ILE A 535 22.77 -3.80 20.56
C ILE A 535 24.19 -4.03 20.06
N ARG A 536 24.37 -4.10 18.74
CA ARG A 536 25.66 -4.28 18.08
C ARG A 536 25.91 -3.13 17.10
N VAL A 537 27.05 -2.47 17.24
CA VAL A 537 27.49 -1.39 16.35
C VAL A 537 28.88 -1.69 15.83
N VAL A 538 29.01 -1.94 14.52
CA VAL A 538 30.28 -2.39 13.94
C VAL A 538 30.67 -1.60 12.69
N ALA A 539 31.91 -1.15 12.66
CA ALA A 539 32.56 -0.56 11.50
C ALA A 539 33.67 -1.52 11.00
N GLU A 540 33.50 -2.07 9.80
CA GLU A 540 34.40 -3.08 9.24
C GLU A 540 35.04 -2.64 7.92
N VAL A 541 36.38 -2.67 7.90
CA VAL A 541 37.15 -2.36 6.69
C VAL A 541 37.18 -3.57 5.75
N THR A 542 36.28 -3.60 4.76
CA THR A 542 36.25 -4.62 3.70
C THR A 542 36.95 -4.17 2.42
N THR A 543 37.08 -2.86 2.18
CA THR A 543 37.79 -2.25 1.05
C THR A 543 38.84 -1.23 1.53
N SER A 544 39.58 -0.58 0.64
CA SER A 544 40.55 0.46 1.03
C SER A 544 39.90 1.77 1.49
N SER A 545 38.57 1.81 1.57
CA SER A 545 37.78 2.93 2.05
C SER A 545 37.60 2.88 3.58
N ASN A 546 37.14 3.99 4.15
CA ASN A 546 37.05 4.17 5.60
C ASN A 546 35.58 4.18 6.04
N PRO A 547 35.06 3.12 6.66
CA PRO A 547 33.72 3.12 7.19
C PRO A 547 33.65 3.96 8.46
N SER A 548 32.53 4.67 8.65
CA SER A 548 32.35 5.57 9.80
C SER A 548 30.98 5.44 10.42
N ILE A 549 30.92 5.41 11.75
CA ILE A 549 29.67 5.45 12.52
C ILE A 549 29.72 6.58 13.54
N ILE A 550 28.69 7.41 13.59
CA ILE A 550 28.42 8.36 14.67
C ILE A 550 27.06 8.01 15.28
N THR A 551 27.03 7.58 16.54
CA THR A 551 25.80 7.05 17.16
C THR A 551 25.57 7.57 18.57
N GLU A 552 24.30 7.81 18.89
CA GLU A 552 23.80 7.95 20.25
C GLU A 552 23.06 6.67 20.64
N ILE A 553 23.35 6.14 21.82
CA ILE A 553 22.68 4.98 22.40
C ILE A 553 22.23 5.40 23.79
N ASN A 554 20.94 5.73 23.94
CA ASN A 554 20.45 6.35 25.16
C ASN A 554 19.15 5.71 25.70
N ASN A 555 19.02 5.60 27.02
CA ASN A 555 17.78 5.12 27.66
C ASN A 555 17.30 3.71 27.24
N ASN A 556 18.17 2.83 26.75
CA ASN A 556 17.74 1.48 26.37
C ASN A 556 17.70 0.55 27.60
N ILE A 557 16.70 -0.33 27.64
CA ILE A 557 16.53 -1.36 28.66
C ILE A 557 16.82 -2.71 28.01
N ILE A 558 17.89 -3.37 28.45
CA ILE A 558 18.33 -4.69 27.96
C ILE A 558 18.20 -5.69 29.10
N SER A 559 17.41 -6.74 28.91
CA SER A 559 17.23 -7.83 29.87
C SER A 559 17.43 -9.19 29.24
N ASN A 560 17.79 -10.19 30.07
CA ASN A 560 17.82 -11.61 29.71
C ASN A 560 18.69 -11.97 28.49
N SER A 561 19.61 -11.10 28.04
CA SER A 561 20.49 -11.38 26.91
C SER A 561 21.53 -12.44 27.26
N GLY A 562 21.52 -13.55 26.52
CA GLY A 562 22.43 -14.69 26.62
C GLY A 562 23.81 -14.47 26.00
N GLY A 563 23.99 -13.40 25.19
CA GLY A 563 25.29 -12.91 24.73
C GLY A 563 26.18 -13.98 24.09
N GLY A 564 25.62 -14.88 23.28
CA GLY A 564 26.39 -15.98 22.70
C GLY A 564 27.60 -15.50 21.88
N GLY A 565 28.71 -16.24 21.98
CA GLY A 565 29.85 -16.07 21.08
C GLY A 565 30.90 -15.00 21.46
N LEU A 566 31.17 -14.77 22.76
CA LEU A 566 32.18 -13.82 23.28
C LEU A 566 31.78 -12.33 23.23
N LEU A 567 30.67 -11.97 22.58
CA LEU A 567 30.26 -10.58 22.42
C LEU A 567 29.44 -10.06 23.61
N GLY A 568 29.67 -8.81 23.99
CA GLY A 568 28.90 -8.12 25.01
C GLY A 568 27.47 -7.82 24.61
N ALA A 569 26.60 -7.55 25.58
CA ALA A 569 25.18 -7.25 25.34
C ALA A 569 25.00 -5.91 24.60
N LEU A 570 25.77 -4.88 24.97
CA LEU A 570 26.00 -3.70 24.15
C LEU A 570 27.44 -3.74 23.64
N HIS A 571 27.61 -3.86 22.33
CA HIS A 571 28.89 -4.12 21.69
C HIS A 571 29.24 -3.06 20.63
N LEU A 572 30.41 -2.45 20.79
CA LEU A 572 31.01 -1.53 19.81
C LEU A 572 32.28 -2.17 19.23
N GLU A 573 32.37 -2.34 17.91
CA GLU A 573 33.52 -2.99 17.28
C GLU A 573 34.02 -2.27 16.02
N ALA A 574 35.30 -1.91 16.01
CA ALA A 574 35.99 -1.47 14.80
C ALA A 574 37.08 -2.48 14.43
N ARG A 575 37.00 -3.04 13.23
CA ARG A 575 37.84 -4.18 12.82
C ARG A 575 38.30 -4.13 11.37
N THR A 576 39.36 -4.88 11.11
CA THR A 576 39.83 -5.17 9.74
C THR A 576 39.14 -6.43 9.23
N GLY A 577 38.47 -6.34 8.09
CA GLY A 577 37.99 -7.51 7.35
C GLY A 577 39.07 -8.03 6.39
N ALA A 578 39.44 -7.24 5.38
CA ALA A 578 40.32 -7.70 4.30
C ALA A 578 41.26 -6.63 3.67
N SER A 579 41.30 -5.39 4.17
CA SER A 579 41.97 -4.28 3.49
C SER A 579 42.66 -3.27 4.42
N THR A 580 43.30 -2.24 3.84
CA THR A 580 44.16 -1.26 4.54
C THR A 580 43.46 0.05 4.94
N GLY A 581 42.13 0.12 4.86
CA GLY A 581 41.35 1.27 5.32
C GLY A 581 41.33 1.40 6.86
N VAL A 582 40.69 2.45 7.36
CA VAL A 582 40.56 2.75 8.79
C VAL A 582 39.09 2.91 9.17
N ALA A 583 38.60 2.01 10.02
CA ALA A 583 37.27 2.13 10.63
C ALA A 583 37.26 3.16 11.75
N ASN A 584 36.17 3.92 11.83
CA ASN A 584 35.97 4.93 12.86
C ASN A 584 34.57 4.82 13.49
N ILE A 585 34.51 4.75 14.82
CA ILE A 585 33.25 4.80 15.59
C ILE A 585 33.32 5.94 16.59
N GLN A 586 32.28 6.77 16.62
CA GLN A 586 32.04 7.78 17.66
C GLN A 586 30.70 7.50 18.32
N ALA A 587 30.71 7.12 19.60
CA ALA A 587 29.52 6.69 20.32
C ALA A 587 29.29 7.51 21.59
N THR A 588 28.09 8.03 21.78
CA THR A 588 27.60 8.49 23.09
C THR A 588 26.68 7.41 23.65
N VAL A 589 27.02 6.84 24.79
CA VAL A 589 26.29 5.76 25.45
C VAL A 589 25.84 6.26 26.82
N ASP A 590 24.60 6.71 26.94
CA ASP A 590 24.08 7.36 28.13
C ASP A 590 22.86 6.63 28.71
N ASN A 591 22.78 6.54 30.04
CA ASN A 591 21.58 6.10 30.75
C ASN A 591 20.95 4.76 30.28
N ASN A 592 21.76 3.81 29.79
CA ASN A 592 21.29 2.48 29.43
C ASN A 592 21.31 1.54 30.64
N SER A 593 20.39 0.57 30.68
CA SER A 593 20.34 -0.46 31.72
C SER A 593 20.53 -1.84 31.08
N VAL A 594 21.59 -2.54 31.44
CA VAL A 594 21.88 -3.90 30.97
C VAL A 594 21.79 -4.89 32.12
N ALA A 595 20.91 -5.87 31.99
CA ALA A 595 20.71 -6.98 32.92
C ALA A 595 20.95 -8.32 32.23
N LEU A 596 21.98 -9.06 32.66
CA LEU A 596 22.31 -10.39 32.13
C LEU A 596 21.74 -11.49 33.02
N ASN A 597 21.29 -12.60 32.40
CA ASN A 597 20.74 -13.74 33.14
C ASN A 597 21.83 -14.71 33.64
N ALA A 598 21.71 -15.14 34.90
CA ALA A 598 22.66 -16.02 35.60
C ALA A 598 22.62 -17.51 35.18
N GLY A 599 22.01 -17.83 34.03
CA GLY A 599 21.58 -19.19 33.70
C GLY A 599 22.11 -19.80 32.41
N SER A 600 22.64 -19.03 31.45
CA SER A 600 23.25 -19.63 30.25
C SER A 600 24.66 -20.09 30.58
N SER A 601 24.88 -21.41 30.63
CA SER A 601 26.21 -22.00 30.70
C SER A 601 27.07 -21.71 29.45
N ASP A 602 26.49 -21.05 28.45
CA ASP A 602 27.08 -20.75 27.16
C ASP A 602 27.30 -19.23 27.02
N ASN A 603 28.55 -18.80 27.17
CA ASN A 603 29.14 -17.65 26.48
C ASN A 603 28.66 -16.19 26.69
N ALA A 604 27.80 -15.83 27.63
CA ALA A 604 27.44 -14.42 27.85
C ALA A 604 28.66 -13.48 28.01
N GLY A 605 28.89 -12.60 27.02
CA GLY A 605 29.94 -11.57 27.04
C GLY A 605 29.78 -10.52 28.15
N ALA A 606 30.58 -9.46 28.12
CA ALA A 606 30.46 -8.35 29.08
C ALA A 606 29.11 -7.61 28.93
N HIS A 607 28.66 -6.87 29.95
CA HIS A 607 27.47 -6.00 29.78
C HIS A 607 27.70 -4.99 28.67
N TYR A 608 28.87 -4.34 28.72
CA TYR A 608 29.32 -3.36 27.76
C TYR A 608 30.68 -3.78 27.21
N GLU A 609 30.87 -3.71 25.90
CA GLU A 609 32.12 -4.09 25.24
C GLU A 609 32.54 -3.08 24.19
N ILE A 610 33.85 -2.76 24.20
CA ILE A 610 34.54 -2.12 23.08
C ILE A 610 35.60 -3.08 22.56
N TYR A 611 35.54 -3.38 21.27
CA TYR A 611 36.56 -4.12 20.56
C TYR A 611 37.15 -3.26 19.44
N ASN A 612 38.48 -3.14 19.38
CA ASN A 612 39.11 -2.28 18.39
C ASN A 612 40.45 -2.85 17.93
N SER A 613 40.57 -3.27 16.67
CA SER A 613 41.81 -3.87 16.15
C SER A 613 42.61 -2.89 15.26
N ASP A 614 43.89 -3.21 15.02
CA ASP A 614 44.60 -2.86 13.78
C ASP A 614 44.55 -1.40 13.27
N GLY A 615 44.86 -0.43 14.12
CA GLY A 615 44.98 0.99 13.73
C GLY A 615 43.65 1.73 13.55
N HIS A 616 42.52 1.09 13.88
CA HIS A 616 41.19 1.69 13.86
C HIS A 616 40.92 2.58 15.09
N THR A 617 39.87 3.40 15.03
CA THR A 617 39.52 4.33 16.11
C THR A 617 38.11 4.08 16.63
N VAL A 618 37.99 3.91 17.94
CA VAL A 618 36.69 3.97 18.65
C VAL A 618 36.79 5.07 19.70
N CYS A 619 35.99 6.13 19.56
CA CYS A 619 35.77 7.11 20.62
C CYS A 619 34.42 6.87 21.26
N ALA A 620 34.40 6.62 22.56
CA ALA A 620 33.15 6.45 23.29
C ALA A 620 33.03 7.35 24.53
N ASN A 621 31.82 7.84 24.78
CA ASN A 621 31.43 8.54 25.99
C ASN A 621 30.36 7.73 26.74
N PHE A 622 30.75 7.07 27.83
CA PHE A 622 29.84 6.29 28.68
C PHE A 622 29.45 7.09 29.92
N THR A 623 28.18 7.43 30.08
CA THR A 623 27.62 8.17 31.23
C THR A 623 26.35 7.51 31.77
N ASN A 624 26.14 7.55 33.08
CA ASN A 624 24.90 7.11 33.75
C ASN A 624 24.38 5.69 33.44
N ASN A 625 25.20 4.80 32.89
CA ASN A 625 24.77 3.46 32.51
C ASN A 625 24.73 2.51 33.73
N ALA A 626 23.83 1.54 33.73
CA ALA A 626 23.70 0.52 34.76
C ALA A 626 24.00 -0.88 34.21
N ALA A 627 24.64 -1.70 35.04
CA ALA A 627 24.90 -3.12 34.78
C ALA A 627 24.47 -3.97 35.97
N SER A 628 23.73 -5.04 35.72
CA SER A 628 23.26 -5.97 36.75
C SER A 628 23.20 -7.43 36.25
N GLY A 629 23.14 -8.39 37.17
CA GLY A 629 23.25 -9.81 36.84
C GLY A 629 24.70 -10.30 36.69
N THR A 630 24.88 -11.58 36.37
CA THR A 630 26.21 -12.22 36.26
C THR A 630 26.59 -12.47 34.82
N ALA A 631 27.67 -11.83 34.35
CA ALA A 631 28.31 -12.13 33.06
C ALA A 631 29.15 -13.42 33.15
N SER A 632 29.26 -14.20 32.06
CA SER A 632 30.08 -15.43 32.04
C SER A 632 31.58 -15.14 32.09
N PHE A 633 32.04 -13.99 31.59
CA PHE A 633 33.40 -13.48 31.79
C PHE A 633 33.59 -12.74 33.13
N GLY A 634 32.51 -12.50 33.87
CA GLY A 634 32.55 -11.78 35.15
C GLY A 634 32.74 -10.26 35.02
N ASP A 635 32.82 -9.70 33.81
CA ASP A 635 33.15 -8.29 33.56
C ASP A 635 31.92 -7.43 33.25
N THR A 636 31.81 -6.28 33.94
CA THR A 636 30.82 -5.23 33.66
C THR A 636 31.17 -4.51 32.35
N PHE A 637 32.45 -4.19 32.18
CA PHE A 637 32.94 -3.47 31.01
C PHE A 637 34.27 -4.05 30.55
N TYR A 638 34.32 -4.40 29.26
CA TYR A 638 35.50 -4.99 28.63
C TYR A 638 36.00 -4.13 27.47
N ILE A 639 37.32 -3.94 27.41
CA ILE A 639 38.00 -3.27 26.29
C ILE A 639 39.06 -4.21 25.71
N GLY A 640 38.81 -4.69 24.51
CA GLY A 640 39.72 -5.51 23.71
C GLY A 640 40.45 -4.70 22.64
N ASN A 641 41.77 -4.88 22.51
CA ASN A 641 42.57 -4.29 21.43
C ASN A 641 43.65 -5.27 20.94
N PRO A 642 43.25 -6.28 20.16
CA PRO A 642 44.19 -7.22 19.60
C PRO A 642 44.92 -6.62 18.39
N VAL A 643 46.19 -6.98 18.24
CA VAL A 643 46.95 -6.74 17.01
C VAL A 643 46.83 -7.99 16.14
N SER A 644 46.16 -7.92 14.99
CA SER A 644 45.92 -9.10 14.13
C SER A 644 46.99 -9.31 13.05
N GLY A 645 48.01 -8.44 12.99
CA GLY A 645 49.12 -8.59 12.05
C GLY A 645 48.92 -7.91 10.70
N SER A 646 47.92 -7.03 10.57
CA SER A 646 47.60 -6.24 9.35
C SER A 646 48.65 -5.19 8.95
N GLY A 647 49.62 -4.89 9.83
CA GLY A 647 50.64 -3.87 9.60
C GLY A 647 50.22 -2.42 9.90
N LEU A 648 48.96 -2.18 10.31
CA LEU A 648 48.43 -0.85 10.64
C LEU A 648 48.75 -0.37 12.09
N GLY A 649 49.30 -1.25 12.93
CA GLY A 649 49.59 -0.95 14.35
C GLY A 649 48.40 -1.29 15.27
N ALA A 650 48.51 -0.99 16.57
CA ALA A 650 47.40 -1.23 17.51
C ALA A 650 46.27 -0.20 17.28
N GLY A 651 45.01 -0.61 17.46
CA GLY A 651 43.87 0.30 17.43
C GLY A 651 43.94 1.36 18.53
N THR A 652 43.27 2.49 18.34
CA THR A 652 43.12 3.54 19.36
C THR A 652 41.70 3.55 19.93
N VAL A 653 41.57 3.16 21.20
CA VAL A 653 40.33 3.37 21.97
C VAL A 653 40.44 4.67 22.75
N GLN A 654 39.57 5.63 22.45
CA GLN A 654 39.43 6.89 23.17
C GLN A 654 38.22 6.83 24.08
N LEU A 655 38.40 7.11 25.37
CA LEU A 655 37.31 7.13 26.34
C LEU A 655 37.17 8.54 26.91
N GLN A 656 35.98 9.14 26.77
CA GLN A 656 35.74 10.50 27.23
C GLN A 656 35.86 10.60 28.75
N GLY A 657 36.65 11.57 29.22
CA GLY A 657 36.95 11.74 30.64
C GLY A 657 38.05 10.81 31.17
N PHE A 658 38.65 9.96 30.34
CA PHE A 658 39.72 9.06 30.78
C PHE A 658 40.98 9.83 31.18
N THR A 659 41.53 9.47 32.34
CA THR A 659 42.76 10.07 32.88
C THR A 659 43.83 9.04 33.21
N SER A 660 43.48 7.98 33.95
CA SER A 660 44.45 6.96 34.35
C SER A 660 43.94 5.52 34.51
N ASN A 661 42.63 5.30 34.66
CA ASN A 661 42.04 3.97 34.89
C ASN A 661 40.58 3.92 34.44
N VAL A 662 40.14 2.80 33.83
CA VAL A 662 38.81 2.68 33.25
C VAL A 662 37.73 2.63 34.32
N GLN A 663 37.93 1.84 35.38
CA GLN A 663 36.98 1.76 36.50
C GLN A 663 36.70 3.12 37.15
N THR A 664 37.73 3.95 37.34
CA THR A 664 37.59 5.30 37.89
C THR A 664 36.84 6.21 36.92
N THR A 665 37.12 6.11 35.63
CA THR A 665 36.43 6.89 34.58
C THR A 665 34.95 6.50 34.51
N TRP A 666 34.65 5.19 34.51
CA TRP A 666 33.30 4.64 34.56
C TRP A 666 32.50 5.18 35.75
N THR A 667 33.08 5.07 36.95
CA THR A 667 32.43 5.52 38.20
C THR A 667 32.23 7.04 38.24
N ASN A 668 33.24 7.82 37.82
CA ASN A 668 33.16 9.29 37.81
C ASN A 668 32.12 9.82 36.82
N ASN A 669 31.87 9.07 35.74
CA ASN A 669 30.84 9.37 34.76
C ASN A 669 29.43 8.90 35.20
N GLY A 670 29.26 8.47 36.45
CA GLY A 670 27.95 8.11 37.02
C GLY A 670 27.46 6.70 36.66
N ASN A 671 28.30 5.87 36.04
CA ASN A 671 27.90 4.51 35.66
C ASN A 671 27.98 3.54 36.86
N ALA A 672 27.08 2.55 36.91
CA ALA A 672 26.99 1.52 37.95
C ALA A 672 27.51 0.14 37.47
N GLY A 673 28.03 -0.66 38.40
CA GLY A 673 28.69 -1.96 38.16
C GLY A 673 30.14 -1.98 38.66
N THR A 674 30.72 -3.17 38.90
CA THR A 674 31.91 -3.29 39.77
C THR A 674 33.08 -4.12 39.23
N THR A 675 32.95 -4.76 38.07
CA THR A 675 33.98 -5.66 37.54
C THR A 675 34.51 -5.17 36.19
N PHE A 676 35.83 -5.09 36.03
CA PHE A 676 36.45 -4.48 34.85
C PHE A 676 37.64 -5.30 34.41
N ASN A 677 37.78 -5.46 33.09
CA ASN A 677 38.91 -6.14 32.48
C ASN A 677 39.44 -5.31 31.31
N GLU A 678 40.68 -4.85 31.46
CA GLU A 678 41.36 -4.00 30.51
C GLU A 678 42.40 -4.84 29.76
N GLY A 679 42.11 -5.21 28.51
CA GLY A 679 43.10 -5.84 27.63
C GLY A 679 44.18 -4.85 27.17
N THR A 680 43.85 -3.56 27.12
CA THR A 680 44.77 -2.43 26.84
C THR A 680 44.25 -1.13 27.48
N ASN A 681 45.15 -0.16 27.72
CA ASN A 681 44.76 1.14 28.27
C ASN A 681 44.19 2.05 27.17
N PRO A 682 42.97 2.59 27.32
CA PRO A 682 42.46 3.63 26.42
C PRO A 682 43.24 4.94 26.59
N VAL A 683 42.97 5.91 25.72
CA VAL A 683 43.53 7.27 25.81
C VAL A 683 42.41 8.30 26.03
N ALA A 684 42.77 9.49 26.51
CA ALA A 684 41.84 10.60 26.61
C ALA A 684 41.42 11.07 25.21
N GLY A 685 40.13 11.28 24.99
CA GLY A 685 39.58 11.87 23.76
C GLY A 685 38.25 12.56 24.00
N ILE A 686 37.80 13.32 22.99
CA ILE A 686 36.49 13.97 22.95
C ILE A 686 35.74 13.35 21.78
N CYS A 687 34.59 12.75 22.05
CA CYS A 687 33.79 12.11 21.03
C CYS A 687 32.81 13.12 20.44
N SER A 688 32.62 13.07 19.13
CA SER A 688 31.59 13.89 18.49
C SER A 688 30.21 13.38 18.91
N ALA A 689 29.29 14.31 19.13
CA ALA A 689 27.88 13.99 19.27
C ALA A 689 27.24 13.86 17.88
N VAL A 690 26.16 13.08 17.82
CA VAL A 690 25.25 13.07 16.67
C VAL A 690 24.70 14.49 16.50
N ALA A 691 24.68 15.00 15.26
CA ALA A 691 24.02 16.27 14.97
C ALA A 691 22.52 16.17 15.30
N ALA A 692 21.87 17.26 15.71
CA ALA A 692 20.43 17.26 15.94
C ALA A 692 19.69 16.91 14.64
N MET A 693 19.28 15.65 14.51
CA MET A 693 18.35 15.20 13.48
C MET A 693 16.91 15.39 13.99
N PRO A 694 15.96 15.77 13.12
CA PRO A 694 14.57 15.94 13.54
C PRO A 694 14.06 14.67 14.25
N SER A 695 13.25 14.85 15.30
CA SER A 695 12.64 13.75 16.06
C SER A 695 11.53 13.03 15.30
N THR A 696 10.99 13.70 14.28
CA THR A 696 9.98 13.24 13.34
C THR A 696 10.37 13.81 11.98
N ILE A 697 10.49 12.99 10.95
CA ILE A 697 10.69 13.51 9.59
C ILE A 697 9.34 14.04 9.14
N GLU A 698 9.15 15.37 9.20
CA GLU A 698 8.07 16.00 8.47
C GLU A 698 8.23 15.62 7.00
N LEU A 699 7.23 14.90 6.48
CA LEU A 699 7.12 14.57 5.06
C LEU A 699 7.26 15.87 4.28
N ALA A 700 8.40 16.07 3.60
CA ALA A 700 8.53 17.15 2.66
C ALA A 700 7.45 16.95 1.59
N GLN A 701 6.47 17.85 1.56
CA GLN A 701 5.57 17.98 0.41
C GLN A 701 6.47 18.17 -0.81
N ALA A 702 6.27 17.33 -1.83
CA ALA A 702 6.96 17.49 -3.10
C ALA A 702 6.62 18.88 -3.66
N ASP A 703 7.59 19.79 -3.64
CA ASP A 703 7.54 21.00 -4.45
C ASP A 703 7.76 20.57 -5.90
N ASP A 704 6.69 20.58 -6.69
CA ASP A 704 6.67 20.24 -8.12
C ASP A 704 7.36 21.32 -9.00
N SER A 705 8.45 21.93 -8.49
CA SER A 705 9.16 23.02 -9.17
C SER A 705 10.68 22.84 -9.21
N ALA A 706 11.15 21.67 -9.64
CA ALA A 706 12.51 21.56 -10.17
C ALA A 706 12.50 21.92 -11.68
N PRO A 707 13.14 23.02 -12.11
CA PRO A 707 13.10 23.46 -13.49
C PRO A 707 13.86 22.50 -14.41
N ALA A 708 13.20 22.12 -15.51
CA ALA A 708 13.79 21.40 -16.61
C ALA A 708 14.93 22.22 -17.24
N GLY A 709 16.16 21.71 -17.10
CA GLY A 709 17.28 22.04 -17.99
C GLY A 709 18.57 22.39 -17.27
N GLU A 710 19.58 21.52 -17.36
CA GLU A 710 20.81 21.83 -18.09
C GLU A 710 21.48 20.54 -18.60
N SER A 711 21.41 20.39 -19.93
CA SER A 711 22.36 19.77 -20.88
C SER A 711 23.33 18.65 -20.43
N LEU A 712 22.97 17.44 -20.85
CA LEU A 712 23.84 16.33 -21.23
C LEU A 712 24.94 16.76 -22.21
N ALA A 713 26.22 16.76 -21.80
CA ALA A 713 27.36 16.71 -22.72
C ALA A 713 28.63 16.13 -22.09
N ALA A 714 29.20 15.14 -22.80
CA ALA A 714 30.47 14.42 -22.59
C ALA A 714 30.37 13.29 -21.52
N LEU A 715 30.48 12.00 -21.84
CA LEU A 715 31.46 11.37 -22.72
C LEU A 715 31.10 9.88 -22.88
N THR A 716 30.77 9.49 -24.11
CA THR A 716 30.72 8.10 -24.56
C THR A 716 32.13 7.49 -24.64
N THR A 717 32.34 6.32 -24.03
CA THR A 717 32.92 5.08 -24.59
C THR A 717 33.68 4.28 -23.52
N LEU A 718 33.14 3.12 -23.12
CA LEU A 718 33.83 1.81 -23.14
C LEU A 718 32.84 0.74 -22.66
N VAL A 719 32.47 -0.13 -23.60
CA VAL A 719 31.80 -1.41 -23.37
C VAL A 719 32.88 -2.42 -22.96
N GLU A 720 32.64 -3.19 -21.89
CA GLU A 720 33.00 -4.61 -21.60
C GLU A 720 32.62 -4.92 -20.13
N PRO A 721 32.39 -6.20 -19.75
CA PRO A 721 31.30 -6.62 -18.87
C PRO A 721 31.61 -6.50 -17.37
N LEU A 722 30.61 -6.14 -16.57
CA LEU A 722 30.60 -6.29 -15.12
C LEU A 722 29.91 -7.62 -14.78
N ASP A 723 30.73 -8.65 -14.60
CA ASP A 723 30.39 -9.84 -13.83
C ASP A 723 31.41 -9.91 -12.69
N ASP A 724 30.95 -10.39 -11.53
CA ASP A 724 31.68 -10.65 -10.27
C ASP A 724 31.77 -9.49 -9.24
N SER A 725 30.77 -9.42 -8.33
CA SER A 725 30.95 -8.99 -6.91
C SER A 725 29.73 -9.18 -5.97
N ARG A 726 28.68 -9.95 -6.32
CA ARG A 726 27.61 -10.35 -5.38
C ARG A 726 27.98 -11.54 -4.47
N GLN A 727 29.17 -11.54 -3.87
CA GLN A 727 29.54 -12.53 -2.85
C GLN A 727 30.25 -11.86 -1.66
N SER A 728 29.47 -11.40 -0.67
CA SER A 728 29.99 -11.24 0.70
C SER A 728 28.93 -11.27 1.81
N MET A 729 27.86 -12.06 1.69
CA MET A 729 26.93 -12.31 2.81
C MET A 729 26.66 -13.79 3.08
N ALA A 730 27.66 -14.65 2.86
CA ALA A 730 27.60 -16.05 3.23
C ALA A 730 28.91 -16.53 3.88
N GLU A 731 29.17 -16.16 5.14
CA GLU A 731 30.02 -16.97 6.03
C GLU A 731 29.43 -16.87 7.45
N SER A 732 28.81 -17.91 7.99
CA SER A 732 29.46 -19.19 8.31
C SER A 732 28.47 -20.35 8.12
N HIS A 733 28.62 -21.14 7.06
CA HIS A 733 28.32 -22.58 7.04
C HIS A 733 28.93 -23.23 5.78
N GLN A 734 30.26 -23.41 5.72
CA GLN A 734 30.84 -24.56 5.00
C GLN A 734 32.31 -24.78 5.33
N ARG A 735 32.58 -25.86 6.06
CA ARG A 735 33.90 -26.49 6.13
C ARG A 735 34.03 -27.35 4.86
N THR A 736 34.77 -26.89 3.86
CA THR A 736 35.04 -27.64 2.63
C THR A 736 35.93 -28.84 2.97
N VAL A 737 35.38 -30.05 2.84
CA VAL A 737 36.14 -31.31 2.84
C VAL A 737 36.61 -31.54 1.41
N ASP A 738 37.92 -31.42 1.19
CA ASP A 738 38.57 -31.87 -0.04
C ASP A 738 38.61 -33.41 -0.05
N SER A 739 38.16 -34.00 -1.16
CA SER A 739 38.07 -35.44 -1.35
C SER A 739 39.43 -36.01 -1.79
N GLY A 740 40.15 -36.66 -0.87
CA GLY A 740 41.40 -37.35 -1.22
C GLY A 740 42.08 -38.13 -0.08
N GLN A 741 41.60 -39.35 0.17
CA GLN A 741 42.30 -40.50 0.80
C GLN A 741 42.82 -40.42 2.26
N SER A 742 42.06 -41.11 3.12
CA SER A 742 42.45 -42.03 4.22
C SER A 742 43.48 -41.60 5.26
N VAL A 743 43.02 -41.41 6.52
CA VAL A 743 43.53 -42.18 7.67
C VAL A 743 42.34 -42.48 8.62
N ALA A 744 42.23 -43.73 9.05
CA ALA A 744 41.19 -44.26 9.93
C ALA A 744 41.43 -43.96 11.41
N GLN A 745 40.37 -43.74 12.18
CA GLN A 745 40.06 -44.32 13.52
C GLN A 745 38.84 -43.57 14.08
N ASP A 746 37.67 -44.22 14.09
CA ASP A 746 37.14 -45.04 15.20
C ASP A 746 36.39 -44.16 16.21
N ASP A 747 35.07 -44.14 16.08
CA ASP A 747 34.21 -44.36 17.24
C ASP A 747 32.78 -44.65 16.76
N SER A 748 32.51 -45.95 16.69
CA SER A 748 31.16 -46.49 16.75
C SER A 748 30.48 -46.08 18.05
N PHE A 749 29.28 -45.53 18.03
CA PHE A 749 28.26 -45.94 19.00
C PHE A 749 26.85 -45.96 18.38
N THR A 750 26.26 -47.13 18.52
CA THR A 750 25.00 -47.59 17.97
C THR A 750 23.83 -47.15 18.85
N THR A 751 22.67 -47.06 18.21
CA THR A 751 21.37 -46.88 18.83
C THR A 751 21.13 -47.90 19.95
N LYS A 752 20.80 -47.42 21.15
CA LYS A 752 20.21 -48.27 22.18
C LYS A 752 19.19 -47.52 23.02
N ASP A 753 17.95 -47.85 22.71
CA ASP A 753 16.77 -47.80 23.56
C ASP A 753 17.11 -48.15 25.02
N SER A 754 16.90 -47.20 25.92
CA SER A 754 16.67 -47.47 27.35
C SER A 754 15.91 -46.31 27.97
N GLN A 755 14.63 -46.58 28.22
CA GLN A 755 13.71 -45.84 29.09
C GLN A 755 14.38 -45.36 30.38
N LEU A 756 14.38 -44.04 30.61
CA LEU A 756 14.36 -43.40 31.93
C LEU A 756 13.52 -42.11 31.83
N PRO A 757 12.87 -41.69 32.93
CA PRO A 757 11.53 -41.12 32.90
C PRO A 757 11.47 -39.68 32.38
N ILE A 758 10.46 -39.45 31.54
CA ILE A 758 10.02 -38.14 31.08
C ILE A 758 9.61 -37.33 32.31
N HIS A 759 10.41 -36.34 32.68
CA HIS A 759 9.91 -35.21 33.44
C HIS A 759 9.16 -34.31 32.46
N ASN A 760 7.84 -34.48 32.44
CA ASN A 760 6.90 -33.57 31.79
C ASN A 760 7.07 -32.17 32.39
N PHE A 761 7.75 -31.28 31.67
CA PHE A 761 7.38 -29.86 31.66
C PHE A 761 6.52 -29.65 30.42
N SER A 762 5.26 -30.07 30.54
CA SER A 762 4.20 -29.76 29.59
C SER A 762 3.47 -28.53 30.09
N SER A 763 3.67 -27.40 29.41
CA SER A 763 2.55 -26.61 28.89
C SER A 763 3.07 -25.70 27.78
N LYS A 764 3.03 -26.22 26.57
CA LYS A 764 2.99 -25.46 25.31
C LYS A 764 1.90 -24.38 25.43
N PRO A 765 2.15 -23.08 25.12
CA PRO A 765 1.07 -22.13 24.90
C PRO A 765 0.22 -22.65 23.74
N ALA A 766 -1.10 -22.71 23.91
CA ALA A 766 -2.01 -23.01 22.80
C ALA A 766 -1.74 -22.00 21.68
N GLY A 767 -1.65 -22.50 20.43
CA GLY A 767 -1.32 -21.68 19.27
C GLY A 767 -2.20 -20.44 19.19
N LEU A 768 -1.58 -19.29 18.97
CA LEU A 768 -2.27 -18.03 18.73
C LEU A 768 -3.08 -18.17 17.42
N ALA A 769 -4.39 -17.95 17.53
CA ALA A 769 -5.26 -17.81 16.38
C ALA A 769 -5.00 -16.45 15.69
N SER A 770 -5.36 -16.36 14.40
CA SER A 770 -5.34 -15.19 13.51
C SER A 770 -5.76 -13.87 14.18
N PRO A 771 -5.35 -12.68 13.66
CA PRO A 771 -5.68 -11.39 14.28
C PRO A 771 -7.21 -11.19 14.41
N LEU A 772 -7.66 -10.96 15.65
CA LEU A 772 -9.08 -10.89 16.03
C LEU A 772 -9.66 -9.47 15.92
N ARG A 773 -10.97 -9.41 15.63
CA ARG A 773 -11.77 -8.17 15.51
C ARG A 773 -12.43 -7.79 16.84
N VAL A 774 -12.83 -6.51 16.95
CA VAL A 774 -13.55 -5.96 18.11
C VAL A 774 -14.85 -6.73 18.39
N GLY A 775 -15.01 -7.24 19.63
CA GLY A 775 -16.28 -7.79 20.14
C GLY A 775 -16.39 -9.33 20.21
N GLU A 776 -15.34 -10.09 19.92
CA GLU A 776 -15.36 -11.56 19.99
C GLU A 776 -14.89 -12.10 21.37
N THR A 777 -15.47 -13.23 21.80
CA THR A 777 -15.02 -13.96 23.00
C THR A 777 -13.89 -14.92 22.62
N ILE A 778 -12.76 -14.90 23.34
CA ILE A 778 -11.60 -15.78 23.09
C ILE A 778 -11.70 -17.04 23.97
N PRO A 779 -11.98 -18.23 23.40
CA PRO A 779 -11.99 -19.46 24.17
C PRO A 779 -10.57 -20.03 24.33
N VAL A 780 -10.06 -20.08 25.56
CA VAL A 780 -8.77 -20.71 25.90
C VAL A 780 -9.02 -22.02 26.66
N ASN A 781 -8.58 -23.15 26.12
CA ASN A 781 -8.67 -24.44 26.80
C ASN A 781 -7.40 -24.68 27.65
N ILE A 782 -7.57 -24.67 28.97
CA ILE A 782 -6.48 -24.78 29.95
C ILE A 782 -6.18 -26.22 30.41
N GLY A 783 -6.95 -27.21 29.94
CA GLY A 783 -6.77 -28.62 30.32
C GLY A 783 -7.27 -28.96 31.74
N ASP A 784 -6.90 -30.15 32.23
CA ASP A 784 -7.25 -30.62 33.58
C ASP A 784 -6.32 -29.98 34.63
N MET A 785 -6.90 -29.47 35.72
CA MET A 785 -6.15 -28.90 36.86
C MET A 785 -6.28 -29.80 38.10
N GLU A 786 -5.15 -30.19 38.68
CA GLU A 786 -5.09 -30.93 39.95
C GLU A 786 -5.27 -29.99 41.15
N ALA A 787 -5.66 -30.55 42.31
CA ALA A 787 -5.90 -29.78 43.52
C ALA A 787 -4.65 -28.99 43.96
N GLY A 788 -4.79 -27.66 44.07
CA GLY A 788 -3.72 -26.75 44.51
C GLY A 788 -2.86 -26.15 43.38
N GLN A 789 -3.15 -26.47 42.11
CA GLN A 789 -2.52 -25.81 40.97
C GLN A 789 -3.13 -24.43 40.69
N SER A 790 -2.32 -23.53 40.13
CA SER A 790 -2.73 -22.20 39.67
C SER A 790 -2.42 -22.04 38.18
N VAL A 791 -3.27 -21.29 37.47
CA VAL A 791 -3.05 -20.88 36.07
C VAL A 791 -3.09 -19.36 36.01
N THR A 792 -2.19 -18.77 35.23
CA THR A 792 -2.15 -17.33 34.95
C THR A 792 -2.35 -17.13 33.46
N ILE A 793 -3.33 -16.31 33.06
CA ILE A 793 -3.61 -15.97 31.66
C ILE A 793 -3.19 -14.51 31.46
N ILE A 794 -2.37 -14.25 30.44
CA ILE A 794 -1.91 -12.92 30.05
C ILE A 794 -2.34 -12.68 28.60
N TYR A 795 -2.84 -11.49 28.28
CA TYR A 795 -3.23 -11.10 26.92
C TYR A 795 -2.90 -9.63 26.68
N ARG A 796 -2.70 -9.26 25.41
CA ARG A 796 -2.63 -7.88 24.92
C ARG A 796 -3.85 -7.60 24.04
N ALA A 797 -4.35 -6.37 24.06
CA ALA A 797 -5.48 -5.94 23.24
C ALA A 797 -5.20 -4.55 22.65
N THR A 798 -5.47 -4.38 21.36
CA THR A 798 -5.50 -3.07 20.68
C THR A 798 -6.92 -2.52 20.75
N ILE A 799 -7.09 -1.30 21.25
CA ILE A 799 -8.39 -0.62 21.34
C ILE A 799 -8.44 0.45 20.25
N ASN A 800 -9.19 0.20 19.19
CA ASN A 800 -9.44 1.22 18.17
C ASN A 800 -10.28 2.38 18.74
N PRO A 801 -10.11 3.62 18.26
CA PRO A 801 -10.96 4.74 18.65
C PRO A 801 -12.43 4.37 18.42
N PRO A 802 -13.28 4.42 19.46
CA PRO A 802 -14.66 4.01 19.30
C PRO A 802 -15.42 5.06 18.47
N PRO A 803 -16.34 4.65 17.58
CA PRO A 803 -17.17 5.59 16.81
C PRO A 803 -18.15 6.40 17.68
N THR A 804 -18.21 6.11 18.99
CA THR A 804 -18.96 6.84 20.01
C THR A 804 -18.12 6.93 21.30
N PRO A 805 -18.21 8.02 22.08
CA PRO A 805 -17.46 8.16 23.33
C PRO A 805 -17.64 6.96 24.26
N LEU A 806 -16.55 6.51 24.88
CA LEU A 806 -16.61 5.46 25.90
C LEU A 806 -17.47 5.96 27.07
N SER A 807 -18.28 5.07 27.64
CA SER A 807 -18.92 5.38 28.92
C SER A 807 -17.86 5.44 30.01
N ASN A 808 -17.59 6.63 30.54
CA ASN A 808 -16.61 6.91 31.60
C ASN A 808 -15.14 6.66 31.22
N ASP A 809 -14.79 6.73 29.91
CA ASP A 809 -13.40 6.59 29.43
C ASP A 809 -12.73 5.28 29.88
N GLN A 810 -13.51 4.22 30.04
CA GLN A 810 -13.03 2.93 30.51
C GLN A 810 -13.34 1.81 29.52
N VAL A 811 -12.41 0.86 29.42
CA VAL A 811 -12.63 -0.43 28.77
C VAL A 811 -12.63 -1.51 29.83
N CYS A 812 -13.71 -2.29 29.88
CA CYS A 812 -13.90 -3.35 30.86
C CYS A 812 -13.79 -4.71 30.19
N ASN A 813 -12.98 -5.61 30.76
CA ASN A 813 -12.90 -6.99 30.34
C ASN A 813 -13.50 -7.93 31.41
N GLN A 814 -14.29 -8.90 30.96
CA GLN A 814 -14.90 -9.93 31.79
C GLN A 814 -14.68 -11.30 31.17
N GLY A 815 -13.83 -12.11 31.79
CA GLY A 815 -13.64 -13.51 31.42
C GLY A 815 -14.70 -14.42 32.05
N THR A 816 -14.90 -15.59 31.45
CA THR A 816 -15.66 -16.71 32.04
C THR A 816 -14.77 -17.96 32.09
N VAL A 817 -14.66 -18.58 33.25
CA VAL A 817 -13.98 -19.87 33.45
C VAL A 817 -15.03 -20.97 33.53
N THR A 818 -14.95 -21.93 32.61
CA THR A 818 -15.85 -23.09 32.56
C THR A 818 -15.09 -24.39 32.81
N ALA A 819 -15.60 -25.29 33.66
CA ALA A 819 -14.99 -26.60 33.92
C ALA A 819 -16.01 -27.75 33.81
N ALA A 820 -15.51 -28.95 33.52
CA ALA A 820 -16.31 -30.17 33.47
C ALA A 820 -17.03 -30.39 34.81
N GLY A 821 -18.36 -30.54 34.77
CA GLY A 821 -19.23 -30.55 35.96
C GLY A 821 -20.17 -29.34 36.09
N GLY A 822 -20.15 -28.41 35.13
CA GLY A 822 -21.12 -27.30 35.04
C GLY A 822 -20.76 -26.08 35.90
N ILE A 823 -19.48 -25.92 36.23
CA ILE A 823 -18.97 -24.73 36.91
C ILE A 823 -18.76 -23.66 35.84
N ASN A 824 -19.46 -22.53 35.96
CA ASN A 824 -19.24 -21.31 35.20
C ASN A 824 -19.00 -20.18 36.20
N VAL A 825 -17.77 -19.69 36.29
CA VAL A 825 -17.38 -18.59 37.19
C VAL A 825 -16.88 -17.44 36.34
N LEU A 826 -17.36 -16.24 36.60
CA LEU A 826 -16.82 -15.03 35.99
C LEU A 826 -15.50 -14.66 36.68
N THR A 827 -14.52 -14.18 35.92
CA THR A 827 -13.28 -13.64 36.49
C THR A 827 -13.59 -12.48 37.43
N ASP A 828 -12.78 -12.28 38.47
CA ASP A 828 -13.03 -11.30 39.52
C ASP A 828 -11.83 -10.37 39.63
N ASP A 829 -12.04 -9.06 39.51
CA ASP A 829 -11.05 -8.04 39.78
C ASP A 829 -10.79 -7.96 41.30
N PRO A 830 -9.61 -8.37 41.79
CA PRO A 830 -9.34 -8.45 43.23
C PRO A 830 -9.31 -7.09 43.93
N ASP A 831 -9.21 -5.99 43.17
CA ASP A 831 -9.19 -4.63 43.71
C ASP A 831 -10.60 -4.06 43.92
N LEU A 832 -11.63 -4.73 43.40
CA LEU A 832 -13.03 -4.39 43.58
C LEU A 832 -13.70 -5.35 44.59
N GLY A 833 -14.58 -4.78 45.43
CA GLY A 833 -15.27 -5.55 46.46
C GLY A 833 -16.51 -6.21 45.90
N GLY A 834 -16.51 -7.54 45.77
CA GLY A 834 -17.64 -8.28 45.24
C GLY A 834 -17.24 -9.69 44.87
N GLY A 835 -17.86 -10.22 43.83
CA GLY A 835 -17.51 -11.51 43.25
C GLY A 835 -18.10 -11.56 41.85
N ALA A 836 -17.23 -11.66 40.85
CA ALA A 836 -17.49 -11.42 39.43
C ALA A 836 -17.43 -9.95 38.98
N ASP A 837 -16.47 -9.19 39.52
CA ASP A 837 -16.23 -7.83 39.08
C ASP A 837 -15.32 -7.79 37.82
N PRO A 838 -15.71 -7.11 36.73
CA PRO A 838 -14.88 -6.97 35.55
C PRO A 838 -13.68 -6.05 35.82
N THR A 839 -12.54 -6.36 35.24
CA THR A 839 -11.38 -5.46 35.28
C THR A 839 -11.59 -4.33 34.29
N CYS A 840 -11.74 -3.10 34.78
CA CYS A 840 -11.95 -1.91 33.98
C CYS A 840 -10.71 -1.00 34.00
N THR A 841 -10.15 -0.72 32.84
CA THR A 841 -8.98 0.16 32.69
C THR A 841 -9.43 1.50 32.12
N VAL A 842 -9.03 2.59 32.77
CA VAL A 842 -9.20 3.96 32.22
C VAL A 842 -8.27 4.11 31.02
N VAL A 843 -8.82 4.56 29.91
CA VAL A 843 -8.08 4.87 28.69
C VAL A 843 -7.90 6.38 28.63
N ASP A 844 -6.66 6.83 28.45
CA ASP A 844 -6.36 8.25 28.26
C ASP A 844 -6.78 8.62 26.84
N VAL A 845 -7.95 9.27 26.69
CA VAL A 845 -8.47 9.72 25.40
C VAL A 845 -8.10 11.18 25.24
N PRO A 846 -7.33 11.58 24.20
CA PRO A 846 -7.05 12.98 23.94
C PRO A 846 -8.35 13.79 23.86
N THR A 847 -8.38 14.96 24.50
CA THR A 847 -9.57 15.81 24.51
C THR A 847 -9.91 16.22 23.06
N ALA A 848 -11.10 15.84 22.58
CA ALA A 848 -11.50 16.13 21.21
C ALA A 848 -11.83 17.64 21.02
N GLY A 849 -11.49 18.18 19.85
CA GLY A 849 -11.72 19.58 19.47
C GLY A 849 -12.95 19.78 18.56
N SER A 850 -13.10 20.99 18.03
CA SER A 850 -14.08 21.33 16.99
C SER A 850 -13.48 22.17 15.86
N LEU A 851 -14.04 22.02 14.66
CA LEU A 851 -13.68 22.80 13.48
C LEU A 851 -14.95 23.34 12.82
N THR A 852 -15.08 24.66 12.79
CA THR A 852 -16.18 25.37 12.14
C THR A 852 -15.68 25.98 10.84
N LEU A 853 -16.37 25.69 9.74
CA LEU A 853 -16.10 26.30 8.45
C LEU A 853 -17.19 27.33 8.15
N VAL A 854 -16.77 28.51 7.69
CA VAL A 854 -17.65 29.65 7.38
C VAL A 854 -17.37 30.13 5.96
N LYS A 855 -18.43 30.44 5.21
CA LYS A 855 -18.34 31.00 3.86
C LYS A 855 -18.69 32.49 3.85
N GLU A 856 -17.88 33.28 3.14
CA GLU A 856 -18.09 34.71 2.88
C GLU A 856 -17.80 34.98 1.39
N ALA A 857 -18.69 35.61 0.65
CA ALA A 857 -18.57 35.88 -0.78
C ALA A 857 -18.92 37.35 -1.10
N GLU A 858 -18.28 37.92 -2.12
CA GLU A 858 -18.59 39.26 -2.62
C GLU A 858 -18.85 39.22 -4.14
N PRO A 859 -20.08 39.50 -4.59
CA PRO A 859 -21.26 39.89 -3.81
C PRO A 859 -21.85 38.73 -2.98
N ALA A 860 -22.34 39.00 -1.76
CA ALA A 860 -23.04 38.01 -0.94
C ALA A 860 -24.40 37.66 -1.58
N ASP A 861 -24.44 36.56 -2.34
CA ASP A 861 -25.59 36.07 -3.08
C ASP A 861 -25.83 34.56 -2.84
N GLY A 862 -26.89 33.99 -3.43
CA GLY A 862 -27.23 32.58 -3.28
C GLY A 862 -26.40 31.64 -4.17
N THR A 863 -25.12 31.94 -4.37
CA THR A 863 -24.21 31.02 -5.07
C THR A 863 -23.72 29.94 -4.09
N ASP A 864 -23.99 28.68 -4.43
CA ASP A 864 -23.54 27.53 -3.64
C ASP A 864 -22.07 27.19 -3.93
N PHE A 865 -21.25 27.16 -2.88
CA PHE A 865 -19.86 26.72 -2.96
C PHE A 865 -19.75 25.30 -2.41
N ALA A 866 -19.25 24.38 -3.23
CA ALA A 866 -19.08 22.99 -2.84
C ALA A 866 -17.73 22.79 -2.15
N PHE A 867 -17.72 22.05 -1.04
CA PHE A 867 -16.54 21.73 -0.27
C PHE A 867 -16.34 20.23 -0.16
N ASN A 868 -15.08 19.81 -0.23
CA ASN A 868 -14.64 18.47 0.13
C ASN A 868 -13.65 18.57 1.30
N SER A 869 -13.72 17.65 2.25
CA SER A 869 -12.75 17.60 3.35
C SER A 869 -12.38 16.17 3.71
N ASN A 870 -11.28 15.98 4.42
CA ASN A 870 -10.93 14.70 5.06
C ASN A 870 -11.55 14.55 6.46
N ILE A 871 -12.43 15.47 6.88
CA ILE A 871 -13.10 15.42 8.17
C ILE A 871 -14.16 14.31 8.13
N LEU A 872 -14.13 13.40 9.10
CA LEU A 872 -15.09 12.30 9.17
C LEU A 872 -16.53 12.83 9.24
N GLY A 873 -17.35 12.49 8.24
CA GLY A 873 -18.72 12.99 8.11
C GLY A 873 -18.85 14.37 7.43
N GLY A 874 -17.74 14.97 7.00
CA GLY A 874 -17.65 16.25 6.28
C GLY A 874 -17.30 16.13 4.80
N ASN A 875 -17.57 14.98 4.18
CA ASN A 875 -17.30 14.77 2.76
C ASN A 875 -18.45 15.32 1.92
N ASN A 876 -18.17 16.25 1.00
CA ASN A 876 -19.13 16.83 0.05
C ASN A 876 -20.31 17.55 0.72
N PHE A 877 -20.11 18.80 1.12
CA PHE A 877 -21.15 19.71 1.60
C PHE A 877 -21.12 21.04 0.83
N THR A 878 -22.18 21.83 0.93
CA THR A 878 -22.28 23.16 0.31
C THR A 878 -22.50 24.22 1.37
N LEU A 879 -21.88 25.39 1.20
CA LEU A 879 -22.11 26.60 2.00
C LEU A 879 -22.31 27.79 1.06
N ASP A 880 -23.06 28.79 1.50
CA ASP A 880 -23.31 30.06 0.83
C ASP A 880 -23.44 31.19 1.86
N ASP A 881 -23.37 32.45 1.46
CA ASP A 881 -23.54 33.58 2.39
C ASP A 881 -24.77 34.44 2.08
N GLU A 882 -25.81 33.81 1.51
CA GLU A 882 -27.02 34.49 1.07
C GLU A 882 -27.74 35.21 2.23
N PRO A 883 -27.81 36.56 2.24
CA PRO A 883 -28.43 37.30 3.34
C PRO A 883 -29.94 37.02 3.51
N SER A 884 -30.61 36.57 2.45
CA SER A 884 -32.03 36.25 2.44
C SER A 884 -32.37 34.82 2.87
N GLN A 885 -31.39 33.91 2.92
CA GLN A 885 -31.56 32.48 3.28
C GLN A 885 -32.81 31.86 2.63
N THR A 886 -32.91 31.94 1.30
CA THR A 886 -34.08 31.50 0.54
C THR A 886 -34.10 29.99 0.28
N ASP A 887 -32.97 29.31 0.46
CA ASP A 887 -32.84 27.86 0.46
C ASP A 887 -32.50 27.31 1.86
N THR A 888 -32.10 26.03 1.92
CA THR A 888 -31.74 25.34 3.17
C THR A 888 -30.22 25.25 3.40
N ILE A 889 -29.42 25.92 2.58
CA ILE A 889 -27.95 25.92 2.68
C ILE A 889 -27.56 26.93 3.76
N SER A 890 -26.51 26.60 4.52
CA SER A 890 -26.08 27.37 5.69
C SER A 890 -24.74 28.02 5.41
N GLN A 891 -24.52 29.20 5.98
CA GLN A 891 -23.24 29.91 5.91
C GLN A 891 -22.09 29.19 6.60
N SER A 892 -22.39 28.33 7.56
CA SER A 892 -21.38 27.63 8.31
C SER A 892 -21.78 26.20 8.64
N ILE A 893 -20.77 25.34 8.78
CA ILE A 893 -20.89 24.00 9.33
C ILE A 893 -19.89 23.83 10.46
N THR A 894 -20.32 23.23 11.58
CA THR A 894 -19.44 22.90 12.70
C THR A 894 -19.32 21.39 12.82
N PHE A 895 -18.08 20.92 12.75
CA PHE A 895 -17.70 19.55 13.08
C PHE A 895 -17.23 19.54 14.54
N THR A 896 -17.86 18.72 15.36
CA THR A 896 -17.52 18.58 16.79
C THR A 896 -16.90 17.21 17.05
N HIS A 897 -16.15 17.08 18.14
CA HIS A 897 -15.52 15.83 18.54
C HIS A 897 -14.52 15.32 17.51
N ILE A 898 -13.72 16.23 16.95
CA ILE A 898 -12.70 15.87 15.99
C ILE A 898 -11.38 15.63 16.72
N SER A 899 -10.67 14.58 16.32
CA SER A 899 -9.38 14.19 16.89
C SER A 899 -8.31 15.26 16.68
N VAL A 900 -7.19 15.15 17.39
CA VAL A 900 -5.99 15.88 17.01
C VAL A 900 -5.52 15.41 15.62
N GLY A 901 -5.08 16.34 14.78
CA GLY A 901 -4.64 15.97 13.43
C GLY A 901 -4.72 17.09 12.41
N SER A 902 -4.32 16.79 11.18
CA SER A 902 -4.33 17.72 10.06
C SER A 902 -5.58 17.54 9.19
N TYR A 903 -6.36 18.62 9.05
CA TYR A 903 -7.58 18.64 8.26
C TYR A 903 -7.37 19.41 6.97
N VAL A 904 -7.76 18.80 5.86
CA VAL A 904 -7.66 19.35 4.51
C VAL A 904 -9.08 19.64 4.03
N ILE A 905 -9.32 20.89 3.63
CA ILE A 905 -10.60 21.39 3.17
C ILE A 905 -10.37 22.06 1.81
N THR A 906 -11.00 21.53 0.77
CA THR A 906 -10.93 22.06 -0.60
C THR A 906 -12.27 22.65 -1.01
N GLU A 907 -12.25 23.89 -1.46
CA GLU A 907 -13.42 24.55 -2.07
C GLU A 907 -13.40 24.34 -3.59
N THR A 908 -14.57 24.07 -4.18
CA THR A 908 -14.75 24.04 -5.63
C THR A 908 -15.44 25.32 -6.08
N LEU A 909 -14.78 26.10 -6.94
CA LEU A 909 -15.23 27.42 -7.37
C LEU A 909 -16.26 27.34 -8.52
N PRO A 910 -17.46 27.93 -8.38
CA PRO A 910 -18.42 28.02 -9.48
C PRO A 910 -18.04 29.10 -10.50
N GLY A 911 -17.98 28.78 -11.79
CA GLY A 911 -17.89 29.80 -12.87
C GLY A 911 -16.74 30.82 -12.71
N ASP A 912 -17.09 32.12 -12.69
CA ASP A 912 -16.16 33.26 -12.60
C ASP A 912 -15.79 33.66 -11.15
N TRP A 913 -16.10 32.80 -10.17
CA TRP A 913 -15.73 33.01 -8.78
C TRP A 913 -14.25 32.69 -8.52
N VAL A 914 -13.61 33.48 -7.68
CA VAL A 914 -12.20 33.31 -7.29
C VAL A 914 -12.11 33.24 -5.78
N LEU A 915 -11.40 32.25 -5.23
CA LEU A 915 -11.04 32.24 -3.81
C LEU A 915 -10.02 33.36 -3.55
N THR A 916 -10.39 34.33 -2.72
CA THR A 916 -9.55 35.47 -2.36
C THR A 916 -8.77 35.24 -1.06
N GLY A 917 -9.15 34.25 -0.26
CA GLY A 917 -8.39 33.83 0.92
C GLY A 917 -9.18 32.91 1.85
N ALA A 918 -8.49 32.27 2.78
CA ALA A 918 -9.07 31.51 3.86
C ALA A 918 -8.23 31.69 5.13
N THR A 919 -8.87 31.91 6.28
CA THR A 919 -8.16 32.18 7.55
C THR A 919 -8.80 31.43 8.69
N CYS A 920 -8.00 30.74 9.51
CA CYS A 920 -8.46 30.08 10.73
C CYS A 920 -8.11 30.87 11.98
N THR A 921 -8.99 30.81 12.99
CA THR A 921 -8.80 31.41 14.32
C THR A 921 -9.28 30.45 15.39
N GLY A 922 -8.79 30.57 16.63
CA GLY A 922 -9.23 29.74 17.76
C GLY A 922 -8.34 28.51 18.07
N GLY A 923 -7.37 28.20 17.20
CA GLY A 923 -6.35 27.17 17.43
C GLY A 923 -4.93 27.72 17.49
N SER A 924 -3.94 26.83 17.64
CA SER A 924 -2.51 27.15 17.64
C SER A 924 -1.93 27.42 16.24
N ASP A 925 -2.63 26.98 15.20
CA ASP A 925 -2.32 27.23 13.79
C ASP A 925 -3.38 28.16 13.15
N SER A 926 -2.95 29.03 12.23
CA SER A 926 -3.84 29.91 11.44
C SER A 926 -4.34 29.26 10.14
N GLY A 927 -3.90 28.04 9.86
CA GLY A 927 -4.15 27.33 8.61
C GLY A 927 -3.25 27.80 7.48
N SER A 928 -2.97 26.91 6.54
CA SER A 928 -2.16 27.14 5.35
C SER A 928 -3.01 26.95 4.10
N LEU A 929 -3.15 28.01 3.29
CA LEU A 929 -3.92 27.98 2.05
C LEU A 929 -3.00 27.81 0.84
N SER A 930 -3.28 26.80 0.00
CA SER A 930 -2.64 26.57 -1.29
C SER A 930 -3.69 26.32 -2.36
N GLY A 931 -3.79 27.22 -3.35
CA GLY A 931 -4.90 27.22 -4.31
C GLY A 931 -6.24 27.33 -3.58
N GLU A 932 -7.18 26.43 -3.90
CA GLU A 932 -8.49 26.32 -3.26
C GLU A 932 -8.51 25.39 -2.03
N THR A 933 -7.34 24.94 -1.57
CA THR A 933 -7.21 23.97 -0.48
C THR A 933 -6.58 24.58 0.77
N LEU A 934 -7.33 24.59 1.86
CA LEU A 934 -6.90 24.97 3.20
C LEU A 934 -6.50 23.73 4.00
N THR A 935 -5.31 23.75 4.58
CA THR A 935 -4.86 22.74 5.55
C THR A 935 -4.81 23.39 6.93
N VAL A 936 -5.40 22.76 7.95
CA VAL A 936 -5.40 23.25 9.33
C VAL A 936 -5.02 22.14 10.30
N SER A 937 -4.04 22.38 11.16
CA SER A 937 -3.68 21.45 12.22
C SER A 937 -4.50 21.74 13.48
N LEU A 938 -5.22 20.74 13.98
CA LEU A 938 -6.02 20.82 15.20
C LEU A 938 -5.25 20.18 16.36
N GLY A 939 -4.95 20.98 17.38
CA GLY A 939 -4.39 20.52 18.66
C GLY A 939 -5.45 19.96 19.61
N GLU A 940 -5.00 19.42 20.74
CA GLU A 940 -5.88 18.79 21.73
C GLU A 940 -6.88 19.81 22.32
N GLY A 941 -8.17 19.51 22.21
CA GLY A 941 -9.27 20.33 22.73
C GLY A 941 -9.45 21.69 22.04
N GLU A 942 -8.83 21.93 20.88
CA GLU A 942 -8.94 23.20 20.18
C GLU A 942 -10.30 23.38 19.49
N ASP A 943 -10.83 24.61 19.53
CA ASP A 943 -12.06 25.01 18.83
C ASP A 943 -11.69 26.02 17.74
N VAL A 944 -11.54 25.53 16.51
CA VAL A 944 -11.05 26.32 15.38
C VAL A 944 -12.19 26.76 14.48
N VAL A 945 -12.14 28.02 14.02
CA VAL A 945 -13.06 28.59 13.04
C VAL A 945 -12.28 29.06 11.82
N CYS A 946 -12.52 28.44 10.67
CA CYS A 946 -11.92 28.80 9.38
C CYS A 946 -12.95 29.47 8.47
N THR A 947 -12.61 30.66 7.96
CA THR A 947 -13.48 31.44 7.06
C THR A 947 -12.90 31.47 5.64
N PHE A 948 -13.65 31.00 4.65
CA PHE A 948 -13.32 31.07 3.22
C PHE A 948 -13.97 32.31 2.59
N THR A 949 -13.17 33.11 1.87
CA THR A 949 -13.57 34.39 1.27
C THR A 949 -13.42 34.36 -0.25
N ASN A 950 -14.48 34.69 -1.00
CA ASN A 950 -14.46 34.65 -2.47
C ASN A 950 -14.91 35.97 -3.08
N GLY A 951 -14.36 36.31 -4.25
CA GLY A 951 -14.78 37.45 -5.06
C GLY A 951 -15.20 37.03 -6.46
N PHE A 952 -16.20 37.70 -7.02
CA PHE A 952 -16.66 37.46 -8.38
C PHE A 952 -15.81 38.26 -9.39
N ASN A 953 -15.13 37.57 -10.33
CA ASN A 953 -14.27 38.18 -11.33
C ASN A 953 -14.65 37.76 -12.76
N PRO A 954 -15.61 38.44 -13.41
CA PRO A 954 -16.00 38.10 -14.76
C PRO A 954 -14.87 38.36 -15.75
N ALA A 955 -14.54 37.38 -16.60
CA ALA A 955 -13.56 37.55 -17.66
C ALA A 955 -13.93 38.76 -18.56
N PRO A 956 -12.95 39.57 -19.02
CA PRO A 956 -13.24 40.76 -19.81
C PRO A 956 -13.88 40.38 -21.15
N ASP A 957 -15.13 40.80 -21.34
CA ASP A 957 -15.90 40.61 -22.57
C ASP A 957 -15.15 41.25 -23.77
N SER A 958 -14.85 40.44 -24.79
CA SER A 958 -14.06 40.83 -25.97
C SER A 958 -14.82 41.74 -26.96
N SER A 959 -15.90 42.40 -26.52
CA SER A 959 -16.82 43.15 -27.37
C SER A 959 -16.81 44.68 -27.22
N PHE A 960 -15.85 45.28 -26.50
CA PHE A 960 -15.73 46.75 -26.39
C PHE A 960 -14.48 47.34 -27.07
N ILE A 961 -14.69 48.04 -28.18
CA ILE A 961 -13.70 48.94 -28.80
C ILE A 961 -13.67 50.25 -27.98
N TYR A 962 -12.54 50.52 -27.30
CA TYR A 962 -12.27 51.82 -26.69
C TYR A 962 -11.80 52.82 -27.76
N LEU A 963 -12.61 53.85 -28.04
CA LEU A 963 -12.16 55.07 -28.72
C LEU A 963 -11.66 56.06 -27.65
N PRO A 964 -10.41 56.56 -27.71
CA PRO A 964 -9.93 57.51 -26.73
C PRO A 964 -10.54 58.89 -27.00
N PHE A 965 -11.35 59.39 -26.07
CA PHE A 965 -11.73 60.80 -26.02
C PHE A 965 -10.91 61.49 -24.92
N ILE A 966 -9.99 62.34 -25.35
CA ILE A 966 -9.31 63.30 -24.47
C ILE A 966 -10.29 64.46 -24.25
N VAL A 967 -10.62 64.74 -22.99
CA VAL A 967 -11.11 66.07 -22.61
C VAL A 967 -10.22 66.61 -21.49
N LYS A 968 -9.71 67.81 -21.76
CA LYS A 968 -8.97 68.67 -20.83
C LYS A 968 -9.93 69.34 -19.86
N ASP A 969 -9.46 69.42 -18.63
CA ASP A 969 -9.98 70.08 -17.41
C ASP A 969 -11.20 69.45 -16.73
#